data_AF-A0A2T2TWC5-F1
#
_entry.id   AF-A0A2T2TWC5-F1
#
_cell.length_a   1.000
_cell.length_b   1.000
_cell.length_c   1.000
_cell.angle_alpha   90.00
_cell.angle_beta   90.00
_cell.angle_gamma   90.00
#
_symmetry.space_group_name_H-M   'P 1'
#
loop_
_entity.id
_entity.type
_entity.pdbx_description
1 polymer ?
#
loop_
_entity_poly.entity_id
_entity_poly.type
_entity_poly.pdbx_seq_one_letter_code
_entity_poly.pdbx_strand_id
1 'polypeptide(L)'
;MFVRAVLAALIVAGCSSSPLFAQNDANTVYDPSLYEAMEYRMIGPHRGGRVTAVTGVPTDENTFLMGSTGGGVWETTDAGESWTNLTDGHLEAASIGAVDVAPSDPNVIYVGTGSACPRGNVSIGAGMYRSTDGGDTWTHIGLDNAGLIGRVVTHPDDADRVYAAVLGNIFGPNPERGVYRSTDGGDTWEKVLFVSDSTGAVDLAMNPKNPREIYAATWQAERKPWTLIDGGQESGLYKTTDGGDHWTKLETGFPTEGPIGRIGVTVSPANPDRVWTLVTAEGEKGGVYRSDNRGKSWTRVNGARKLRQRGWYYSHIHADLQDENTVHVLNARYHKSTDGGEDFESVSVPHGDVHDLWIHPDDNDVMVVGNDGGAQVSNNGGHTWSTMYNQPTAEFYRVTVDNQIPYRVYGAQQDNSTISIPSRTSGGIVPEQDWYSVGGGESGHIAVHPNNPDIVYAGNYIGRIDRHNRETGRSRNVISYPQLADGVPPKDLTHRFQWNAPIEISPHDPEVLYHAAQHVLRSTDRGRTWERISPDLTTDNEALQALPGGPVQHDDTGVEVYTTVFALTPSPHEEGTLWAGSDDGLVHLTRDGGETWTDVTPDAMPESGTVNVIESSPHEAGRAFVAVYKYREDDFSPYIFRTEDHGRSWTRLTNGANGIPADHFVRVVREDPNRRGLLYAGTEFGMYVSFDDGAHWQPLQLNLPTTPITDLKVHRKDLVVATQGRSFWILDDLSPLHQLTDEVAATDAHLFTPRTTYQMENGGFRGGQAPTPAPDGALLHYYLDEKPAEEVTLNILDAEGDVVRTYSADPTAEDNDESSLPVEAGMNRFVWRLEYPGPTVVDDAVMSLSDTGGLPAPPGRYRVRLTVGDWSAEETFDVQKDPRENNVSTADLQAQFDLGRQVRDRLTEVHDTIRTIRSIRSQLADVVDRVEQSDTAPPVVDSIRTTADRIQAELTDIEEALIQTKNESPQDPINFPPQLDNQWAYLYTHVKSLYARPTEGTYERFDDLEAKTESQFVRLQSVFDDLTALNARLEKEAIPHVSSSLRH
;
A
#
# COMPACT_ATOMS: atom_id res chain seq x y z
N MET A 1 28.29 48.19 55.26
CA MET A 1 29.29 47.37 55.98
C MET A 1 29.82 46.35 54.98
N PHE A 2 31.15 46.22 54.88
CA PHE A 2 31.97 45.40 53.95
C PHE A 2 31.35 44.07 53.48
N VAL A 3 31.56 43.58 52.24
CA VAL A 3 32.76 42.83 51.79
C VAL A 3 32.76 42.56 50.25
N ARG A 4 33.92 42.84 49.59
CA ARG A 4 34.63 42.27 48.37
C ARG A 4 33.95 42.20 46.98
N ALA A 5 34.48 42.65 45.82
CA ALA A 5 35.81 42.69 45.14
C ALA A 5 36.30 41.32 44.56
N VAL A 6 36.86 41.10 43.35
CA VAL A 6 37.10 41.80 42.04
C VAL A 6 37.84 40.79 41.10
N LEU A 7 37.66 40.88 39.75
CA LEU A 7 38.49 40.35 38.60
C LEU A 7 38.62 38.81 38.39
N ALA A 8 38.76 38.19 37.19
CA ALA A 8 38.97 38.62 35.79
C ALA A 8 38.74 37.45 34.78
N ALA A 9 38.42 37.82 33.52
CA ALA A 9 38.91 37.31 32.22
C ALA A 9 38.68 35.85 31.71
N LEU A 10 37.89 35.79 30.62
CA LEU A 10 38.07 35.06 29.33
C LEU A 10 38.65 33.64 29.32
N ILE A 11 37.79 32.66 28.99
CA ILE A 11 38.08 31.56 28.04
C ILE A 11 36.85 31.36 27.15
N VAL A 12 37.07 31.48 25.84
CA VAL A 12 36.15 31.18 24.75
C VAL A 12 36.14 29.65 24.55
N ALA A 13 34.96 29.03 24.61
CA ALA A 13 34.74 27.65 24.15
C ALA A 13 33.60 27.68 23.13
N GLY A 14 33.88 27.14 21.95
CA GLY A 14 33.04 27.23 20.76
C GLY A 14 31.66 26.61 20.95
N CYS A 15 30.63 27.44 20.80
CA CYS A 15 29.32 26.99 20.38
C CYS A 15 29.33 26.94 18.85
N SER A 16 29.21 25.73 18.30
CA SER A 16 28.84 25.50 16.91
C SER A 16 27.47 26.13 16.69
N SER A 17 27.45 27.34 16.16
CA SER A 17 26.24 27.97 15.63
C SER A 17 25.85 27.23 14.36
N SER A 18 24.80 26.42 14.42
CA SER A 18 24.09 26.00 13.22
C SER A 18 23.64 27.26 12.47
N PRO A 19 24.02 27.46 11.20
CA PRO A 19 23.50 28.57 10.44
C PRO A 19 22.02 28.30 10.18
N LEU A 20 21.15 29.17 10.71
CA LEU A 20 19.82 29.39 10.16
C LEU A 20 20.01 29.98 8.75
N PHE A 21 20.14 29.11 7.76
CA PHE A 21 20.01 29.53 6.37
C PHE A 21 18.53 29.82 6.11
N ALA A 22 18.21 31.09 5.93
CA ALA A 22 17.02 31.47 5.18
C ALA A 22 17.31 31.08 3.72
N GLN A 23 16.80 29.93 3.28
CA GLN A 23 16.84 29.51 1.88
C GLN A 23 15.96 30.45 1.06
N ASN A 24 16.60 31.26 0.23
CA ASN A 24 15.98 31.82 -0.97
C ASN A 24 16.40 30.90 -2.12
N ASP A 25 15.83 29.70 -2.17
CA ASP A 25 15.99 28.79 -3.31
C ASP A 25 15.20 29.40 -4.48
N ALA A 26 15.89 29.63 -5.60
CA ALA A 26 15.35 30.24 -6.82
C ALA A 26 14.74 29.20 -7.78
N ASN A 27 15.10 27.91 -7.67
CA ASN A 27 14.41 26.81 -8.35
C ASN A 27 13.31 26.25 -7.45
N THR A 28 12.09 26.31 -7.98
CA THR A 28 10.87 26.08 -7.21
C THR A 28 10.19 24.75 -7.52
N VAL A 29 10.69 24.06 -8.54
CA VAL A 29 10.30 22.74 -9.01
C VAL A 29 11.59 21.99 -9.34
N TYR A 30 11.74 20.78 -8.81
CA TYR A 30 12.89 19.91 -9.05
C TYR A 30 12.58 18.88 -10.13
N ASP A 31 13.57 18.47 -10.91
CA ASP A 31 13.41 17.36 -11.86
C ASP A 31 13.11 16.06 -11.08
N PRO A 32 12.06 15.29 -11.44
CA PRO A 32 11.78 13.99 -10.83
C PRO A 32 12.95 13.02 -10.82
N SER A 33 13.89 13.15 -11.76
CA SER A 33 15.13 12.34 -11.78
C SER A 33 15.93 12.43 -10.48
N LEU A 34 15.76 13.48 -9.67
CA LEU A 34 16.43 13.64 -8.37
C LEU A 34 15.83 12.77 -7.25
N TYR A 35 14.61 12.24 -7.43
CA TYR A 35 13.90 11.47 -6.42
C TYR A 35 13.13 10.24 -6.94
N GLU A 36 13.14 9.96 -8.23
CA GLU A 36 12.29 8.93 -8.87
C GLU A 36 12.61 7.48 -8.47
N ALA A 37 13.82 7.21 -7.95
CA ALA A 37 14.20 5.89 -7.44
C ALA A 37 13.73 5.62 -5.99
N MET A 38 13.03 6.56 -5.37
CA MET A 38 12.32 6.31 -4.12
C MET A 38 11.10 5.41 -4.39
N GLU A 39 10.73 4.57 -3.42
CA GLU A 39 9.66 3.58 -3.60
C GLU A 39 8.67 3.59 -2.44
N TYR A 40 7.38 3.65 -2.77
CA TYR A 40 6.30 3.31 -1.87
C TYR A 40 6.21 1.80 -1.69
N ARG A 41 5.90 1.39 -0.47
CA ARG A 41 5.68 0.00 -0.09
C ARG A 41 4.27 -0.17 0.46
N MET A 42 3.47 -0.99 -0.19
CA MET A 42 2.18 -1.42 0.35
C MET A 42 2.45 -2.28 1.60
N ILE A 43 1.73 -2.00 2.69
CA ILE A 43 1.88 -2.73 3.95
C ILE A 43 0.65 -3.56 4.32
N GLY A 44 -0.43 -3.45 3.54
CA GLY A 44 -1.69 -4.15 3.74
C GLY A 44 -2.73 -3.33 4.49
N PRO A 45 -3.82 -3.98 4.95
CA PRO A 45 -4.07 -5.42 4.90
C PRO A 45 -4.37 -5.92 3.49
N HIS A 46 -4.24 -7.23 3.26
CA HIS A 46 -4.90 -7.91 2.14
C HIS A 46 -6.28 -8.35 2.62
N ARG A 47 -7.20 -7.39 2.70
CA ARG A 47 -8.60 -7.62 3.07
C ARG A 47 -9.45 -6.83 2.09
N GLY A 48 -10.36 -7.52 1.41
CA GLY A 48 -11.18 -6.91 0.37
C GLY A 48 -11.97 -5.70 0.86
N GLY A 49 -11.99 -4.66 0.05
CA GLY A 49 -12.94 -3.54 0.13
C GLY A 49 -13.98 -3.63 -0.98
N ARG A 50 -14.77 -2.57 -1.16
CA ARG A 50 -15.96 -2.64 -2.02
C ARG A 50 -15.65 -2.89 -3.50
N VAL A 51 -16.38 -3.87 -4.05
CA VAL A 51 -16.40 -4.26 -5.46
C VAL A 51 -17.83 -4.09 -6.00
N THR A 52 -17.97 -3.34 -7.10
CA THR A 52 -19.28 -3.06 -7.71
C THR A 52 -19.45 -3.64 -9.11
N ALA A 53 -18.41 -4.27 -9.65
CA ALA A 53 -18.46 -4.96 -10.94
C ALA A 53 -17.70 -6.28 -10.87
N VAL A 54 -18.28 -7.37 -11.37
CA VAL A 54 -17.58 -8.64 -11.55
C VAL A 54 -17.97 -9.28 -12.87
N THR A 55 -17.04 -10.00 -13.47
CA THR A 55 -17.31 -10.83 -14.65
C THR A 55 -16.38 -12.03 -14.68
N GLY A 56 -16.75 -13.06 -15.46
CA GLY A 56 -15.94 -14.26 -15.66
C GLY A 56 -15.62 -14.45 -17.14
N VAL A 57 -14.62 -15.27 -17.43
CA VAL A 57 -14.27 -15.65 -18.80
C VAL A 57 -15.01 -16.95 -19.15
N PRO A 58 -16.01 -16.95 -20.05
CA PRO A 58 -16.85 -18.14 -20.31
C PRO A 58 -16.08 -19.37 -20.83
N THR A 59 -14.85 -19.19 -21.31
CA THR A 59 -14.01 -20.28 -21.82
C THR A 59 -13.02 -20.81 -20.77
N ASP A 60 -12.96 -20.21 -19.58
CA ASP A 60 -12.06 -20.58 -18.49
C ASP A 60 -12.74 -20.43 -17.13
N GLU A 61 -13.10 -21.56 -16.54
CA GLU A 61 -13.82 -21.65 -15.26
C GLU A 61 -13.02 -21.12 -14.06
N ASN A 62 -11.72 -20.85 -14.21
CA ASN A 62 -10.88 -20.30 -13.13
C ASN A 62 -10.61 -18.81 -13.25
N THR A 63 -11.01 -18.17 -14.36
CA THR A 63 -10.64 -16.78 -14.67
C THR A 63 -11.80 -15.82 -14.44
N PHE A 64 -11.60 -14.87 -13.52
CA PHE A 64 -12.59 -13.87 -13.14
C PHE A 64 -11.95 -12.51 -12.96
N LEU A 65 -12.73 -11.47 -13.24
CA LEU A 65 -12.33 -10.08 -13.06
C LEU A 65 -13.24 -9.38 -12.05
N MET A 66 -12.65 -8.45 -11.29
CA MET A 66 -13.38 -7.55 -10.41
C MET A 66 -13.01 -6.08 -10.66
N GLY A 67 -14.02 -5.21 -10.60
CA GLY A 67 -13.87 -3.76 -10.58
C GLY A 67 -14.12 -3.21 -9.19
N SER A 68 -13.09 -2.65 -8.56
CA SER A 68 -13.15 -2.08 -7.21
C SER A 68 -13.48 -0.58 -7.22
N THR A 69 -13.99 -0.02 -6.11
CA THR A 69 -14.45 1.39 -6.09
C THR A 69 -13.35 2.45 -5.94
N GLY A 70 -12.08 2.04 -5.86
CA GLY A 70 -10.91 2.93 -5.90
C GLY A 70 -9.57 2.21 -6.04
N GLY A 71 -9.59 0.94 -6.47
CA GLY A 71 -8.41 0.08 -6.57
C GLY A 71 -8.14 -0.49 -7.96
N GLY A 72 -8.91 -0.09 -8.98
CA GLY A 72 -8.78 -0.56 -10.36
C GLY A 72 -9.44 -1.91 -10.62
N VAL A 73 -9.04 -2.55 -11.72
CA VAL A 73 -9.50 -3.88 -12.16
C VAL A 73 -8.48 -4.93 -11.77
N TRP A 74 -8.96 -6.05 -11.23
CA TRP A 74 -8.15 -7.17 -10.80
C TRP A 74 -8.63 -8.46 -11.46
N GLU A 75 -7.70 -9.38 -11.67
CA GLU A 75 -7.94 -10.71 -12.21
C GLU A 75 -7.48 -11.79 -11.23
N THR A 76 -8.22 -12.89 -11.21
CA THR A 76 -7.78 -14.18 -10.70
C THR A 76 -7.81 -15.19 -11.83
N THR A 77 -6.83 -16.10 -11.88
CA THR A 77 -6.78 -17.25 -12.81
C THR A 77 -6.78 -18.59 -12.05
N ASP A 78 -7.06 -18.56 -10.75
CA ASP A 78 -7.03 -19.70 -9.83
C ASP A 78 -8.31 -19.78 -8.99
N ALA A 79 -9.43 -19.31 -9.55
CA ALA A 79 -10.75 -19.31 -8.94
C ALA A 79 -10.81 -18.56 -7.59
N GLY A 80 -10.13 -17.42 -7.50
CA GLY A 80 -10.20 -16.48 -6.38
C GLY A 80 -9.29 -16.80 -5.21
N GLU A 81 -8.29 -17.68 -5.39
CA GLU A 81 -7.24 -17.93 -4.39
C GLU A 81 -6.21 -16.79 -4.35
N SER A 82 -5.90 -16.19 -5.51
CA SER A 82 -5.07 -15.00 -5.63
C SER A 82 -5.61 -13.99 -6.67
N TRP A 83 -5.29 -12.71 -6.47
CA TRP A 83 -5.74 -11.61 -7.34
C TRP A 83 -4.56 -10.70 -7.74
N THR A 84 -4.48 -10.36 -9.03
CA THR A 84 -3.46 -9.47 -9.61
C THR A 84 -4.14 -8.26 -10.23
N ASN A 85 -3.58 -7.06 -10.07
CA ASN A 85 -4.17 -5.86 -10.69
C ASN A 85 -3.75 -5.75 -12.16
N LEU A 86 -4.70 -5.42 -13.05
CA LEU A 86 -4.47 -5.30 -14.50
C LEU A 86 -4.32 -3.85 -14.97
N THR A 87 -4.53 -2.86 -14.09
CA THR A 87 -4.77 -1.46 -14.47
C THR A 87 -3.84 -0.45 -13.83
N ASP A 88 -3.00 -0.87 -12.89
CA ASP A 88 -1.99 -0.03 -12.26
C ASP A 88 -1.06 0.53 -13.35
N GLY A 89 -0.89 1.85 -13.41
CA GLY A 89 -0.12 2.55 -14.44
C GLY A 89 -0.85 2.81 -15.76
N HIS A 90 -2.10 2.35 -15.90
CA HIS A 90 -2.87 2.47 -17.16
C HIS A 90 -4.10 3.38 -17.07
N LEU A 91 -4.83 3.36 -15.94
CA LEU A 91 -6.07 4.14 -15.77
C LEU A 91 -5.81 5.49 -15.08
N GLU A 92 -6.51 6.53 -15.53
CA GLU A 92 -6.52 7.85 -14.88
C GLU A 92 -7.42 7.91 -13.63
N ALA A 93 -8.35 6.96 -13.48
CA ALA A 93 -9.21 6.81 -12.30
C ALA A 93 -9.37 5.34 -11.93
N ALA A 94 -9.27 5.03 -10.64
CA ALA A 94 -9.33 3.66 -10.13
C ALA A 94 -10.71 3.23 -9.58
N SER A 95 -11.71 4.12 -9.62
CA SER A 95 -13.09 3.75 -9.30
C SER A 95 -13.71 3.07 -10.51
N ILE A 96 -14.16 1.82 -10.36
CA ILE A 96 -14.72 1.03 -11.46
C ILE A 96 -16.21 0.78 -11.22
N GLY A 97 -17.03 1.11 -12.21
CA GLY A 97 -18.48 0.87 -12.18
C GLY A 97 -18.93 -0.28 -13.05
N ALA A 98 -18.16 -0.68 -14.05
CA ALA A 98 -18.48 -1.80 -14.92
C ALA A 98 -17.22 -2.45 -15.51
N VAL A 99 -17.25 -3.78 -15.63
CA VAL A 99 -16.26 -4.58 -16.36
C VAL A 99 -17.04 -5.62 -17.17
N ASP A 100 -16.74 -5.75 -18.45
CA ASP A 100 -17.34 -6.77 -19.31
C ASP A 100 -16.29 -7.38 -20.25
N VAL A 101 -16.32 -8.71 -20.38
CA VAL A 101 -15.44 -9.47 -21.28
C VAL A 101 -16.28 -9.89 -22.49
N ALA A 102 -15.81 -9.59 -23.70
CA ALA A 102 -16.56 -9.89 -24.90
C ALA A 102 -16.71 -11.41 -25.10
N PRO A 103 -17.94 -11.97 -25.19
CA PRO A 103 -18.12 -13.41 -25.36
C PRO A 103 -17.54 -13.96 -26.66
N SER A 104 -17.42 -13.11 -27.70
CA SER A 104 -16.88 -13.48 -29.01
C SER A 104 -15.34 -13.50 -29.07
N ASP A 105 -14.66 -12.80 -28.17
CA ASP A 105 -13.20 -12.75 -28.03
C ASP A 105 -12.81 -12.37 -26.58
N PRO A 106 -12.45 -13.35 -25.73
CA PRO A 106 -12.10 -13.08 -24.34
C PRO A 106 -10.89 -12.17 -24.12
N ASN A 107 -10.08 -11.87 -25.13
CA ASN A 107 -9.00 -10.88 -25.00
C ASN A 107 -9.54 -9.44 -24.99
N VAL A 108 -10.78 -9.23 -25.43
CA VAL A 108 -11.39 -7.90 -25.47
C VAL A 108 -12.15 -7.65 -24.17
N ILE A 109 -11.64 -6.69 -23.41
CA ILE A 109 -12.20 -6.30 -22.11
C ILE A 109 -12.57 -4.82 -22.17
N TYR A 110 -13.79 -4.50 -21.74
CA TYR A 110 -14.26 -3.13 -21.59
C TYR A 110 -14.42 -2.77 -20.12
N VAL A 111 -13.97 -1.56 -19.78
CA VAL A 111 -14.04 -1.03 -18.41
C VAL A 111 -14.70 0.34 -18.43
N GLY A 112 -15.77 0.47 -17.65
CA GLY A 112 -16.42 1.74 -17.34
C GLY A 112 -16.00 2.21 -15.95
N THR A 113 -15.42 3.41 -15.86
CA THR A 113 -15.00 3.99 -14.59
C THR A 113 -16.13 4.75 -13.89
N GLY A 114 -15.99 4.96 -12.58
CA GLY A 114 -16.97 5.61 -11.69
C GLY A 114 -18.08 4.67 -11.24
N SER A 115 -18.05 4.25 -9.97
CA SER A 115 -19.03 3.29 -9.42
C SER A 115 -20.46 3.85 -9.40
N ALA A 116 -21.40 3.16 -10.06
CA ALA A 116 -22.81 3.58 -10.16
C ALA A 116 -23.71 3.12 -8.98
N CYS A 117 -23.11 2.78 -7.83
CA CYS A 117 -23.78 2.62 -6.55
C CYS A 117 -23.44 3.81 -5.62
N PRO A 118 -23.97 5.02 -5.89
CA PRO A 118 -23.38 6.26 -5.40
C PRO A 118 -23.67 6.54 -3.93
N ARG A 119 -22.71 6.20 -3.06
CA ARG A 119 -22.66 6.66 -1.66
C ARG A 119 -22.24 8.14 -1.59
N GLY A 120 -22.50 8.79 -0.44
CA GLY A 120 -22.18 10.22 -0.22
C GLY A 120 -20.71 10.62 -0.37
N ASN A 121 -19.80 9.65 -0.45
CA ASN A 121 -18.35 9.80 -0.62
C ASN A 121 -17.81 9.02 -1.84
N VAL A 122 -18.65 8.77 -2.85
CA VAL A 122 -18.26 8.04 -4.07
C VAL A 122 -17.24 8.83 -4.90
N SER A 123 -16.27 8.11 -5.47
CA SER A 123 -15.30 8.62 -6.45
C SER A 123 -15.91 8.67 -7.85
N ILE A 124 -15.51 9.66 -8.64
CA ILE A 124 -15.93 9.79 -10.05
C ILE A 124 -15.03 8.97 -10.98
N GLY A 125 -15.53 8.65 -12.17
CA GLY A 125 -14.78 8.02 -13.24
C GLY A 125 -14.14 9.02 -14.21
N ALA A 126 -13.28 8.48 -15.07
CA ALA A 126 -12.58 9.12 -16.18
C ALA A 126 -12.89 8.42 -17.52
N GLY A 127 -14.15 8.05 -17.76
CA GLY A 127 -14.60 7.48 -19.03
C GLY A 127 -14.43 5.96 -19.20
N MET A 128 -14.33 5.53 -20.46
CA MET A 128 -14.29 4.13 -20.90
C MET A 128 -12.88 3.73 -21.32
N TYR A 129 -12.51 2.50 -21.01
CA TYR A 129 -11.23 1.90 -21.41
C TYR A 129 -11.46 0.54 -22.06
N ARG A 130 -10.52 0.15 -22.92
CA ARG A 130 -10.52 -1.15 -23.60
C ARG A 130 -9.13 -1.77 -23.59
N SER A 131 -9.09 -3.08 -23.35
CA SER A 131 -7.97 -3.95 -23.68
C SER A 131 -8.34 -4.89 -24.82
N THR A 132 -7.35 -5.30 -25.62
CA THR A 132 -7.49 -6.32 -26.68
C THR A 132 -6.51 -7.48 -26.52
N ASP A 133 -5.82 -7.54 -25.38
CA ASP A 133 -4.76 -8.49 -25.06
C ASP A 133 -4.96 -9.09 -23.65
N GLY A 134 -6.21 -9.20 -23.20
CA GLY A 134 -6.53 -9.84 -21.91
C GLY A 134 -6.24 -8.97 -20.69
N GLY A 135 -5.97 -7.67 -20.88
CA GLY A 135 -5.70 -6.73 -19.79
C GLY A 135 -4.24 -6.35 -19.62
N ASP A 136 -3.34 -6.84 -20.48
CA ASP A 136 -1.91 -6.48 -20.47
C ASP A 136 -1.70 -5.00 -20.85
N THR A 137 -2.50 -4.47 -21.79
CA THR A 137 -2.49 -3.06 -22.15
C THR A 137 -3.90 -2.49 -22.27
N TRP A 138 -4.03 -1.18 -22.04
CA TRP A 138 -5.30 -0.46 -22.05
C TRP A 138 -5.24 0.80 -22.91
N THR A 139 -6.35 1.07 -23.59
CA THR A 139 -6.58 2.30 -24.34
C THR A 139 -7.80 3.02 -23.79
N HIS A 140 -7.67 4.31 -23.52
CA HIS A 140 -8.80 5.18 -23.23
C HIS A 140 -9.62 5.42 -24.50
N ILE A 141 -10.92 5.15 -24.46
CA ILE A 141 -11.83 5.14 -25.61
C ILE A 141 -12.98 6.14 -25.45
N GLY A 142 -12.80 7.20 -24.66
CA GLY A 142 -13.70 8.34 -24.57
C GLY A 142 -14.74 8.26 -23.45
N LEU A 143 -15.76 9.13 -23.51
CA LEU A 143 -16.75 9.38 -22.43
C LEU A 143 -16.14 10.03 -21.17
N ASP A 144 -15.14 10.88 -21.35
CA ASP A 144 -14.32 11.50 -20.31
C ASP A 144 -15.16 12.16 -19.19
N ASN A 145 -16.29 12.77 -19.56
CA ASN A 145 -17.19 13.50 -18.65
C ASN A 145 -18.44 12.71 -18.23
N ALA A 146 -18.44 11.39 -18.44
CA ALA A 146 -19.57 10.52 -18.10
C ALA A 146 -19.81 10.38 -16.59
N GLY A 147 -18.80 10.65 -15.76
CA GLY A 147 -18.90 10.48 -14.31
C GLY A 147 -18.99 9.00 -13.92
N LEU A 148 -20.21 8.48 -13.71
CA LEU A 148 -20.44 7.10 -13.26
C LEU A 148 -20.98 6.23 -14.39
N ILE A 149 -20.25 5.18 -14.77
CA ILE A 149 -20.63 4.21 -15.79
C ILE A 149 -20.97 2.89 -15.10
N GLY A 150 -22.26 2.57 -15.01
CA GLY A 150 -22.76 1.49 -14.15
C GLY A 150 -22.95 0.13 -14.81
N ARG A 151 -22.94 0.08 -16.15
CA ARG A 151 -23.10 -1.17 -16.88
C ARG A 151 -22.45 -1.04 -18.25
N VAL A 152 -21.73 -2.07 -18.65
CA VAL A 152 -21.25 -2.27 -20.02
C VAL A 152 -21.82 -3.60 -20.49
N VAL A 153 -22.30 -3.65 -21.74
CA VAL A 153 -22.79 -4.88 -22.35
C VAL A 153 -22.24 -4.99 -23.76
N THR A 154 -21.37 -5.99 -23.96
CA THR A 154 -20.81 -6.36 -25.24
C THR A 154 -21.77 -7.24 -26.05
N HIS A 155 -21.73 -7.11 -27.37
CA HIS A 155 -22.55 -7.93 -28.26
C HIS A 155 -22.00 -9.37 -28.29
N PRO A 156 -22.86 -10.41 -28.22
CA PRO A 156 -22.42 -11.80 -28.05
C PRO A 156 -21.56 -12.34 -29.19
N ASP A 157 -21.79 -11.85 -30.42
CA ASP A 157 -21.09 -12.32 -31.63
C ASP A 157 -20.15 -11.26 -32.27
N ASP A 158 -19.97 -10.09 -31.63
CA ASP A 158 -19.22 -8.97 -32.23
C ASP A 158 -18.56 -8.10 -31.14
N ALA A 159 -17.27 -8.33 -30.87
CA ALA A 159 -16.54 -7.64 -29.81
C ALA A 159 -16.40 -6.12 -30.03
N ASP A 160 -16.62 -5.60 -31.24
CA ASP A 160 -16.55 -4.16 -31.53
C ASP A 160 -17.90 -3.45 -31.31
N ARG A 161 -18.97 -4.20 -31.01
CA ARG A 161 -20.28 -3.64 -30.65
C ARG A 161 -20.50 -3.70 -29.17
N VAL A 162 -20.59 -2.52 -28.55
CA VAL A 162 -20.69 -2.38 -27.10
C VAL A 162 -21.67 -1.27 -26.74
N TYR A 163 -22.36 -1.45 -25.61
CA TYR A 163 -23.26 -0.46 -25.04
C TYR A 163 -22.79 -0.08 -23.63
N ALA A 164 -22.93 1.20 -23.28
CA ALA A 164 -22.62 1.72 -21.95
C ALA A 164 -23.85 2.41 -21.33
N ALA A 165 -24.14 2.09 -20.07
CA ALA A 165 -25.12 2.79 -19.25
C ALA A 165 -24.41 3.86 -18.42
N VAL A 166 -24.67 5.12 -18.75
CA VAL A 166 -24.06 6.27 -18.09
C VAL A 166 -25.08 6.90 -17.16
N LEU A 167 -24.83 6.78 -15.84
CA LEU A 167 -25.61 7.46 -14.83
C LEU A 167 -25.32 8.95 -14.82
N GLY A 168 -24.10 9.35 -15.20
CA GLY A 168 -23.64 10.74 -15.19
C GLY A 168 -22.85 11.09 -13.93
N ASN A 169 -22.40 12.35 -13.89
CA ASN A 169 -21.96 12.96 -12.64
C ASN A 169 -23.11 13.01 -11.64
N ILE A 170 -22.96 12.32 -10.50
CA ILE A 170 -24.02 12.25 -9.49
C ILE A 170 -24.15 13.53 -8.66
N PHE A 171 -23.19 14.44 -8.69
CA PHE A 171 -23.18 15.64 -7.85
C PHE A 171 -23.89 16.85 -8.46
N GLY A 172 -24.35 16.74 -9.72
CA GLY A 172 -25.11 17.77 -10.41
C GLY A 172 -25.71 17.32 -11.75
N PRO A 173 -26.39 18.24 -12.48
CA PRO A 173 -26.84 18.00 -13.84
C PRO A 173 -25.67 17.75 -14.79
N ASN A 174 -25.81 16.78 -15.67
CA ASN A 174 -24.74 16.34 -16.56
C ASN A 174 -25.33 15.90 -17.92
N PRO A 175 -24.88 16.49 -19.05
CA PRO A 175 -25.42 16.16 -20.36
C PRO A 175 -24.98 14.77 -20.86
N GLU A 176 -23.96 14.15 -20.27
CA GLU A 176 -23.45 12.81 -20.65
C GLU A 176 -24.29 11.65 -20.11
N ARG A 177 -25.38 11.92 -19.39
CA ARG A 177 -26.34 10.91 -18.94
C ARG A 177 -27.00 10.18 -20.12
N GLY A 178 -27.17 8.85 -20.03
CA GLY A 178 -27.93 8.08 -21.03
C GLY A 178 -27.33 6.73 -21.40
N VAL A 179 -27.79 6.15 -22.52
CA VAL A 179 -27.20 4.93 -23.10
C VAL A 179 -26.38 5.31 -24.32
N TYR A 180 -25.16 4.80 -24.38
CA TYR A 180 -24.27 4.95 -25.52
C TYR A 180 -24.05 3.62 -26.22
N ARG A 181 -23.82 3.68 -27.53
CA ARG A 181 -23.49 2.56 -28.39
C ARG A 181 -22.21 2.88 -29.16
N SER A 182 -21.29 1.94 -29.21
CA SER A 182 -20.21 1.91 -30.20
C SER A 182 -20.39 0.72 -31.12
N THR A 183 -19.95 0.87 -32.37
CA THR A 183 -19.92 -0.21 -33.38
C THR A 183 -18.53 -0.42 -33.99
N ASP A 184 -17.52 0.25 -33.43
CA ASP A 184 -16.13 0.29 -33.87
C ASP A 184 -15.18 0.13 -32.68
N GLY A 185 -15.62 -0.63 -31.67
CA GLY A 185 -14.77 -1.02 -30.55
C GLY A 185 -14.51 0.08 -29.53
N GLY A 186 -15.24 1.20 -29.57
CA GLY A 186 -15.08 2.34 -28.69
C GLY A 186 -14.42 3.55 -29.34
N ASP A 187 -13.98 3.45 -30.60
CA ASP A 187 -13.38 4.59 -31.31
C ASP A 187 -14.37 5.76 -31.42
N THR A 188 -15.65 5.46 -31.61
CA THR A 188 -16.73 6.44 -31.55
C THR A 188 -17.93 5.94 -30.73
N TRP A 189 -18.61 6.89 -30.09
CA TRP A 189 -19.80 6.63 -29.28
C TRP A 189 -21.00 7.46 -29.74
N GLU A 190 -22.13 6.79 -29.93
CA GLU A 190 -23.43 7.42 -30.23
C GLU A 190 -24.34 7.35 -29.00
N LYS A 191 -24.86 8.50 -28.56
CA LYS A 191 -25.90 8.57 -27.52
C LYS A 191 -27.25 8.15 -28.09
N VAL A 192 -27.63 6.90 -27.83
CA VAL A 192 -28.82 6.25 -28.40
C VAL A 192 -30.07 6.36 -27.52
N LEU A 193 -29.91 6.67 -26.22
CA LEU A 193 -31.03 7.00 -25.33
C LEU A 193 -30.64 8.16 -24.41
N PHE A 194 -31.44 9.22 -24.42
CA PHE A 194 -31.30 10.39 -23.55
C PHE A 194 -32.66 10.78 -22.99
N VAL A 195 -32.76 10.97 -21.67
CA VAL A 195 -33.98 11.43 -21.00
C VAL A 195 -33.85 12.90 -20.63
N SER A 196 -32.88 13.23 -19.79
CA SER A 196 -32.53 14.60 -19.39
C SER A 196 -31.12 14.65 -18.81
N ASP A 197 -30.63 15.85 -18.47
CA ASP A 197 -29.35 16.04 -17.77
C ASP A 197 -29.38 15.62 -16.29
N SER A 198 -30.55 15.25 -15.78
CA SER A 198 -30.76 14.82 -14.39
C SER A 198 -31.15 13.33 -14.28
N THR A 199 -31.36 12.65 -15.42
CA THR A 199 -31.83 11.27 -15.50
C THR A 199 -30.91 10.44 -16.40
N GLY A 200 -30.09 9.58 -15.79
CA GLY A 200 -29.11 8.73 -16.49
C GLY A 200 -29.51 7.26 -16.56
N ALA A 201 -28.76 6.45 -17.31
CA ALA A 201 -28.96 5.01 -17.38
C ALA A 201 -28.16 4.30 -16.29
N VAL A 202 -28.76 3.30 -15.65
CA VAL A 202 -28.15 2.58 -14.50
C VAL A 202 -27.99 1.08 -14.72
N ASP A 203 -28.71 0.52 -15.68
CA ASP A 203 -28.68 -0.91 -15.96
C ASP A 203 -29.10 -1.21 -17.40
N LEU A 204 -28.56 -2.29 -17.96
CA LEU A 204 -28.80 -2.77 -19.32
C LEU A 204 -28.93 -4.29 -19.33
N ALA A 205 -29.98 -4.79 -19.98
CA ALA A 205 -30.13 -6.21 -20.26
C ALA A 205 -30.33 -6.44 -21.76
N MET A 206 -29.38 -7.14 -22.38
CA MET A 206 -29.47 -7.58 -23.77
C MET A 206 -30.09 -8.98 -23.83
N ASN A 207 -30.97 -9.22 -24.79
CA ASN A 207 -31.45 -10.57 -25.08
C ASN A 207 -30.34 -11.34 -25.83
N PRO A 208 -29.71 -12.38 -25.23
CA PRO A 208 -28.59 -13.08 -25.87
C PRO A 208 -29.01 -13.87 -27.12
N LYS A 209 -30.31 -14.20 -27.28
CA LYS A 209 -30.85 -14.89 -28.46
C LYS A 209 -31.28 -13.91 -29.58
N ASN A 210 -31.35 -12.61 -29.29
CA ASN A 210 -31.66 -11.56 -30.25
C ASN A 210 -31.07 -10.22 -29.76
N PRO A 211 -29.79 -9.94 -30.04
CA PRO A 211 -29.08 -8.79 -29.48
C PRO A 211 -29.59 -7.41 -29.94
N ARG A 212 -30.55 -7.38 -30.89
CA ARG A 212 -31.30 -6.14 -31.24
C ARG A 212 -32.32 -5.74 -30.18
N GLU A 213 -32.67 -6.66 -29.29
CA GLU A 213 -33.61 -6.46 -28.19
C GLU A 213 -32.86 -6.17 -26.90
N ILE A 214 -32.91 -4.91 -26.45
CA ILE A 214 -32.20 -4.41 -25.27
C ILE A 214 -33.18 -3.65 -24.39
N TYR A 215 -33.05 -3.83 -23.08
CA TYR A 215 -33.78 -3.11 -22.05
C TYR A 215 -32.84 -2.17 -21.32
N ALA A 216 -33.28 -0.94 -21.08
CA ALA A 216 -32.51 0.09 -20.38
C ALA A 216 -33.31 0.65 -19.22
N ALA A 217 -32.72 0.66 -18.03
CA ALA A 217 -33.24 1.31 -16.85
C ALA A 217 -32.66 2.72 -16.72
N THR A 218 -33.52 3.71 -16.53
CA THR A 218 -33.12 5.11 -16.30
C THR A 218 -33.54 5.57 -14.91
N TRP A 219 -32.68 6.36 -14.27
CA TRP A 219 -32.80 6.79 -12.88
C TRP A 219 -32.50 8.28 -12.77
N GLN A 220 -33.48 9.04 -12.29
CA GLN A 220 -33.28 10.43 -11.87
C GLN A 220 -32.60 10.43 -10.50
N ALA A 221 -31.35 10.88 -10.43
CA ALA A 221 -30.57 10.84 -9.20
C ALA A 221 -29.51 11.92 -9.07
N GLU A 222 -29.36 12.42 -7.84
CA GLU A 222 -28.34 13.39 -7.46
C GLU A 222 -27.95 13.22 -5.98
N ARG A 223 -26.67 13.40 -5.65
CA ARG A 223 -26.13 13.33 -4.29
C ARG A 223 -25.62 14.69 -3.87
N LYS A 224 -25.96 15.10 -2.65
CA LYS A 224 -25.42 16.28 -1.96
C LYS A 224 -24.79 15.85 -0.64
N PRO A 225 -23.97 16.71 0.02
CA PRO A 225 -23.41 16.39 1.33
C PRO A 225 -24.47 16.01 2.38
N TRP A 226 -25.66 16.62 2.32
CA TRP A 226 -26.73 16.46 3.31
C TRP A 226 -27.93 15.62 2.85
N THR A 227 -27.99 15.20 1.58
CA THR A 227 -29.16 14.43 1.09
C THR A 227 -28.87 13.63 -0.19
N LEU A 228 -29.72 12.63 -0.42
CA LEU A 228 -29.84 11.91 -1.67
C LEU A 228 -31.18 12.24 -2.33
N ILE A 229 -31.14 12.64 -3.59
CA ILE A 229 -32.32 12.68 -4.44
C ILE A 229 -32.39 11.34 -5.15
N ASP A 230 -33.23 10.42 -4.64
CA ASP A 230 -33.43 9.08 -5.19
C ASP A 230 -34.78 8.98 -5.89
N GLY A 231 -34.77 9.17 -7.21
CA GLY A 231 -35.92 8.92 -8.07
C GLY A 231 -36.77 10.14 -8.41
N GLY A 232 -37.54 9.99 -9.50
CA GLY A 232 -38.39 11.02 -10.05
C GLY A 232 -39.33 10.48 -11.12
N GLN A 233 -40.10 11.35 -11.77
CA GLN A 233 -41.10 10.96 -12.78
C GLN A 233 -40.46 10.59 -14.13
N GLU A 234 -39.25 11.08 -14.38
CA GLU A 234 -38.51 10.82 -15.62
C GLU A 234 -37.89 9.42 -15.64
N SER A 235 -37.57 8.85 -14.47
CA SER A 235 -37.14 7.47 -14.30
C SER A 235 -38.09 6.49 -15.00
N GLY A 236 -37.55 5.35 -15.41
CA GLY A 236 -38.35 4.31 -16.02
C GLY A 236 -37.55 3.29 -16.82
N LEU A 237 -38.29 2.34 -17.40
CA LEU A 237 -37.75 1.25 -18.19
C LEU A 237 -38.07 1.44 -19.66
N TYR A 238 -37.07 1.28 -20.51
CA TYR A 238 -37.17 1.43 -21.96
C TYR A 238 -36.75 0.14 -22.65
N LYS A 239 -37.27 -0.06 -23.85
CA LYS A 239 -36.92 -1.20 -24.71
C LYS A 239 -36.66 -0.74 -26.13
N THR A 240 -35.62 -1.27 -26.75
CA THR A 240 -35.41 -1.26 -28.20
C THR A 240 -35.58 -2.66 -28.78
N THR A 241 -35.91 -2.74 -30.06
CA THR A 241 -35.94 -3.99 -30.85
C THR A 241 -35.14 -3.90 -32.14
N ASP A 242 -34.42 -2.77 -32.33
CA ASP A 242 -33.62 -2.47 -33.50
C ASP A 242 -32.16 -2.15 -33.16
N GLY A 243 -31.72 -2.43 -31.94
CA GLY A 243 -30.32 -2.23 -31.51
C GLY A 243 -30.04 -0.80 -31.04
N GLY A 244 -31.06 -0.04 -30.64
CA GLY A 244 -30.93 1.26 -30.00
C GLY A 244 -31.38 2.45 -30.86
N ASP A 245 -31.75 2.24 -32.12
CA ASP A 245 -32.18 3.34 -33.00
C ASP A 245 -33.53 3.93 -32.54
N HIS A 246 -34.42 3.08 -32.00
CA HIS A 246 -35.69 3.51 -31.41
C HIS A 246 -35.93 2.85 -30.05
N TRP A 247 -36.38 3.66 -29.08
CA TRP A 247 -36.71 3.21 -27.74
C TRP A 247 -38.19 3.46 -27.42
N THR A 248 -38.82 2.49 -26.76
CA THR A 248 -40.20 2.58 -26.26
C THR A 248 -40.18 2.48 -24.74
N LYS A 249 -40.79 3.45 -24.05
CA LYS A 249 -41.01 3.38 -22.59
C LYS A 249 -42.03 2.29 -22.26
N LEU A 250 -41.74 1.46 -21.26
CA LEU A 250 -42.59 0.33 -20.85
C LEU A 250 -43.47 0.73 -19.66
N GLU A 251 -44.79 0.68 -19.85
CA GLU A 251 -45.74 1.27 -18.89
C GLU A 251 -46.88 0.32 -18.47
N THR A 252 -47.24 -0.65 -19.31
CA THR A 252 -48.41 -1.49 -19.06
C THR A 252 -48.17 -2.45 -17.89
N GLY A 253 -48.88 -2.27 -16.77
CA GLY A 253 -48.71 -3.07 -15.56
C GLY A 253 -47.43 -2.74 -14.76
N PHE A 254 -46.69 -1.72 -15.20
CA PHE A 254 -45.50 -1.19 -14.54
C PHE A 254 -45.90 0.06 -13.73
N PRO A 255 -45.20 0.43 -12.64
CA PRO A 255 -45.48 1.69 -11.95
C PRO A 255 -45.19 2.88 -12.87
N THR A 256 -46.17 3.78 -13.02
CA THR A 256 -46.06 5.02 -13.82
C THR A 256 -46.46 6.28 -13.07
N GLU A 257 -47.03 6.14 -11.88
CA GLU A 257 -47.47 7.27 -11.05
C GLU A 257 -46.55 7.44 -9.84
N GLY A 258 -46.14 8.69 -9.57
CA GLY A 258 -45.23 9.03 -8.48
C GLY A 258 -43.76 8.80 -8.84
N PRO A 259 -42.83 9.12 -7.92
CA PRO A 259 -41.40 8.99 -8.17
C PRO A 259 -40.97 7.52 -8.18
N ILE A 260 -40.16 7.18 -9.17
CA ILE A 260 -39.54 5.85 -9.33
C ILE A 260 -38.04 6.02 -9.14
N GLY A 261 -37.46 5.21 -8.26
CA GLY A 261 -36.03 5.17 -7.97
C GLY A 261 -35.28 4.22 -8.91
N ARG A 262 -34.17 3.66 -8.42
CA ARG A 262 -33.33 2.73 -9.17
C ARG A 262 -34.10 1.47 -9.60
N ILE A 263 -33.83 1.00 -10.81
CA ILE A 263 -34.41 -0.21 -11.41
C ILE A 263 -33.26 -1.12 -11.88
N GLY A 264 -33.27 -2.37 -11.44
CA GLY A 264 -32.47 -3.43 -12.07
C GLY A 264 -33.33 -4.21 -13.07
N VAL A 265 -32.75 -4.72 -14.16
CA VAL A 265 -33.45 -5.46 -15.22
C VAL A 265 -32.63 -6.66 -15.70
N THR A 266 -33.31 -7.78 -15.97
CA THR A 266 -32.66 -8.97 -16.55
C THR A 266 -33.62 -9.75 -17.44
N VAL A 267 -33.08 -10.35 -18.51
CA VAL A 267 -33.81 -11.20 -19.46
C VAL A 267 -33.38 -12.64 -19.22
N SER A 268 -34.31 -13.59 -19.13
CA SER A 268 -33.95 -15.00 -19.02
C SER A 268 -33.31 -15.51 -20.32
N PRO A 269 -32.05 -15.99 -20.29
CA PRO A 269 -31.46 -16.63 -21.47
C PRO A 269 -32.17 -17.95 -21.81
N ALA A 270 -32.62 -18.70 -20.80
CA ALA A 270 -33.40 -19.92 -20.97
C ALA A 270 -34.70 -19.65 -21.75
N ASN A 271 -35.43 -18.58 -21.40
CA ASN A 271 -36.67 -18.16 -22.08
C ASN A 271 -36.78 -16.62 -22.23
N PRO A 272 -36.42 -16.04 -23.40
CA PRO A 272 -36.45 -14.59 -23.59
C PRO A 272 -37.83 -13.94 -23.55
N ASP A 273 -38.93 -14.71 -23.55
CA ASP A 273 -40.26 -14.14 -23.29
C ASP A 273 -40.37 -13.63 -21.84
N ARG A 274 -39.51 -14.15 -20.96
CA ARG A 274 -39.45 -13.79 -19.56
C ARG A 274 -38.39 -12.73 -19.25
N VAL A 275 -38.85 -11.66 -18.62
CA VAL A 275 -38.01 -10.55 -18.16
C VAL A 275 -38.40 -10.20 -16.74
N TRP A 276 -37.42 -9.96 -15.87
CA TRP A 276 -37.65 -9.47 -14.51
C TRP A 276 -37.06 -8.09 -14.31
N THR A 277 -37.66 -7.35 -13.39
CA THR A 277 -37.12 -6.09 -12.90
C THR A 277 -37.25 -6.01 -11.39
N LEU A 278 -36.25 -5.47 -10.73
CA LEU A 278 -36.35 -5.04 -9.34
C LEU A 278 -36.57 -3.52 -9.33
N VAL A 279 -37.71 -3.08 -8.81
CA VAL A 279 -38.12 -1.66 -8.88
C VAL A 279 -38.15 -1.07 -7.48
N THR A 280 -37.44 0.04 -7.29
CA THR A 280 -37.60 0.91 -6.13
C THR A 280 -38.61 2.01 -6.46
N ALA A 281 -39.64 2.16 -5.62
CA ALA A 281 -40.68 3.18 -5.79
C ALA A 281 -41.37 3.46 -4.44
N GLU A 282 -42.03 4.62 -4.36
CA GLU A 282 -42.77 5.04 -3.17
C GLU A 282 -43.82 4.00 -2.72
N GLY A 283 -43.85 3.71 -1.42
CA GLY A 283 -44.85 2.86 -0.78
C GLY A 283 -44.81 1.38 -1.20
N GLU A 284 -45.97 0.85 -1.60
CA GLU A 284 -46.15 -0.56 -1.99
C GLU A 284 -45.82 -0.83 -3.46
N LYS A 285 -45.52 0.21 -4.25
CA LYS A 285 -45.24 0.08 -5.69
C LYS A 285 -43.89 -0.61 -5.96
N GLY A 286 -42.94 -0.55 -5.02
CA GLY A 286 -41.66 -1.25 -5.15
C GLY A 286 -41.77 -2.77 -5.02
N GLY A 287 -40.85 -3.49 -5.66
CA GLY A 287 -40.79 -4.95 -5.64
C GLY A 287 -40.23 -5.57 -6.92
N VAL A 288 -40.34 -6.90 -7.01
CA VAL A 288 -39.98 -7.66 -8.21
C VAL A 288 -41.19 -7.71 -9.14
N TYR A 289 -40.98 -7.29 -10.38
CA TYR A 289 -41.94 -7.41 -11.46
C TYR A 289 -41.44 -8.43 -12.47
N ARG A 290 -42.38 -9.18 -13.06
CA ARG A 290 -42.13 -10.15 -14.12
C ARG A 290 -42.99 -9.81 -15.33
N SER A 291 -42.41 -9.93 -16.51
CA SER A 291 -43.12 -10.00 -17.77
C SER A 291 -42.91 -11.38 -18.38
N ASP A 292 -43.98 -12.00 -18.88
CA ASP A 292 -43.94 -13.28 -19.62
C ASP A 292 -44.21 -13.05 -21.12
N ASN A 293 -44.07 -11.81 -21.61
CA ASN A 293 -44.32 -11.44 -23.00
C ASN A 293 -43.34 -10.37 -23.52
N ARG A 294 -42.06 -10.47 -23.12
CA ARG A 294 -40.97 -9.57 -23.54
C ARG A 294 -41.18 -8.11 -23.16
N GLY A 295 -41.77 -7.84 -21.99
CA GLY A 295 -41.97 -6.48 -21.47
C GLY A 295 -43.20 -5.75 -22.02
N LYS A 296 -44.10 -6.41 -22.77
CA LYS A 296 -45.35 -5.78 -23.24
C LYS A 296 -46.32 -5.50 -22.09
N SER A 297 -46.34 -6.37 -21.07
CA SER A 297 -47.07 -6.15 -19.82
C SER A 297 -46.34 -6.74 -18.64
N TRP A 298 -46.48 -6.12 -17.47
CA TRP A 298 -45.80 -6.49 -16.23
C TRP A 298 -46.78 -6.89 -15.12
N THR A 299 -46.34 -7.81 -14.27
CA THR A 299 -47.03 -8.20 -13.03
C THR A 299 -46.05 -8.08 -11.87
N ARG A 300 -46.46 -7.43 -10.78
CA ARG A 300 -45.70 -7.43 -9.52
C ARG A 300 -45.86 -8.79 -8.84
N VAL A 301 -44.79 -9.60 -8.87
CA VAL A 301 -44.80 -10.98 -8.33
C VAL A 301 -44.36 -11.03 -6.86
N ASN A 302 -43.52 -10.09 -6.41
CA ASN A 302 -43.08 -10.03 -5.01
C ASN A 302 -42.91 -8.60 -4.52
N GLY A 303 -43.33 -8.34 -3.28
CA GLY A 303 -43.32 -7.02 -2.65
C GLY A 303 -42.42 -6.87 -1.42
N ALA A 304 -41.66 -7.89 -1.08
CA ALA A 304 -40.91 -7.99 0.16
C ALA A 304 -39.86 -6.88 0.26
N ARG A 305 -39.81 -6.23 1.44
CA ARG A 305 -38.87 -5.13 1.68
C ARG A 305 -37.41 -5.57 1.75
N LYS A 306 -37.14 -6.83 2.10
CA LYS A 306 -35.78 -7.43 2.16
C LYS A 306 -35.05 -7.40 0.80
N LEU A 307 -35.79 -7.31 -0.30
CA LEU A 307 -35.24 -7.31 -1.66
C LEU A 307 -34.91 -5.90 -2.17
N ARG A 308 -35.20 -4.86 -1.38
CA ARG A 308 -35.17 -3.46 -1.82
C ARG A 308 -34.76 -2.50 -0.69
N GLN A 309 -33.86 -2.95 0.18
CA GLN A 309 -33.28 -2.12 1.22
C GLN A 309 -32.23 -1.21 0.54
N ARG A 310 -32.24 0.09 0.88
CA ARG A 310 -31.32 1.11 0.30
C ARG A 310 -31.17 0.94 -1.22
N GLY A 311 -32.29 1.05 -1.94
CA GLY A 311 -32.38 0.68 -3.36
C GLY A 311 -31.38 1.39 -4.28
N TRP A 312 -31.05 2.65 -3.97
CA TRP A 312 -30.01 3.43 -4.64
C TRP A 312 -28.60 2.80 -4.50
N TYR A 313 -28.32 2.13 -3.38
CA TYR A 313 -27.02 1.53 -3.08
C TYR A 313 -26.94 0.08 -3.57
N TYR A 314 -28.04 -0.67 -3.44
CA TYR A 314 -28.16 -2.04 -3.92
C TYR A 314 -29.51 -2.23 -4.63
N SER A 315 -29.54 -2.62 -5.90
CA SER A 315 -30.77 -3.05 -6.59
C SER A 315 -30.44 -3.76 -7.91
N HIS A 316 -29.85 -4.95 -7.80
CA HIS A 316 -29.49 -5.76 -8.96
C HIS A 316 -30.33 -7.04 -9.01
N ILE A 317 -30.63 -7.50 -10.22
CA ILE A 317 -31.42 -8.70 -10.47
C ILE A 317 -30.81 -9.46 -11.64
N HIS A 318 -30.57 -10.76 -11.48
CA HIS A 318 -29.92 -11.59 -12.48
C HIS A 318 -30.75 -12.85 -12.72
N ALA A 319 -31.06 -13.14 -13.98
CA ALA A 319 -31.68 -14.39 -14.37
C ALA A 319 -30.65 -15.52 -14.29
N ASP A 320 -31.09 -16.69 -13.88
CA ASP A 320 -30.33 -17.92 -14.09
C ASP A 320 -30.20 -18.20 -15.59
N LEU A 321 -29.05 -18.72 -16.01
CA LEU A 321 -28.71 -18.84 -17.43
C LEU A 321 -29.32 -20.11 -18.08
N GLN A 322 -29.77 -21.08 -17.27
CA GLN A 322 -30.23 -22.40 -17.71
C GLN A 322 -31.67 -22.73 -17.29
N ASP A 323 -32.18 -22.11 -16.22
CA ASP A 323 -33.54 -22.31 -15.72
C ASP A 323 -34.41 -21.04 -15.88
N GLU A 324 -35.57 -21.19 -16.51
CA GLU A 324 -36.47 -20.06 -16.78
C GLU A 324 -37.22 -19.52 -15.56
N ASN A 325 -37.17 -20.20 -14.41
CA ASN A 325 -37.88 -19.79 -13.19
C ASN A 325 -36.92 -19.26 -12.11
N THR A 326 -35.62 -19.46 -12.28
CA THR A 326 -34.63 -19.07 -11.28
C THR A 326 -34.17 -17.64 -11.51
N VAL A 327 -34.21 -16.84 -10.44
CA VAL A 327 -33.81 -15.43 -10.47
C VAL A 327 -33.16 -15.02 -9.15
N HIS A 328 -32.11 -14.23 -9.27
CA HIS A 328 -31.23 -13.79 -8.20
C HIS A 328 -31.45 -12.30 -7.96
N VAL A 329 -31.53 -11.88 -6.70
CA VAL A 329 -31.62 -10.48 -6.30
C VAL A 329 -30.46 -10.16 -5.37
N LEU A 330 -29.69 -9.14 -5.72
CA LEU A 330 -28.58 -8.64 -4.92
C LEU A 330 -29.03 -7.39 -4.17
N ASN A 331 -28.90 -7.43 -2.86
CA ASN A 331 -29.23 -6.34 -1.95
C ASN A 331 -28.26 -6.41 -0.75
N ALA A 332 -28.64 -5.87 0.42
CA ALA A 332 -27.85 -6.06 1.65
C ALA A 332 -27.54 -7.55 1.94
N ARG A 333 -28.38 -8.45 1.43
CA ARG A 333 -28.10 -9.88 1.30
C ARG A 333 -28.32 -10.34 -0.14
N TYR A 334 -27.64 -11.41 -0.52
CA TYR A 334 -27.93 -12.16 -1.73
C TYR A 334 -29.18 -13.03 -1.53
N HIS A 335 -30.13 -12.93 -2.46
CA HIS A 335 -31.37 -13.69 -2.49
C HIS A 335 -31.54 -14.49 -3.79
N LYS A 336 -32.13 -15.69 -3.70
CA LYS A 336 -32.45 -16.57 -4.83
C LYS A 336 -33.91 -17.01 -4.77
N SER A 337 -34.57 -17.01 -5.93
CA SER A 337 -35.91 -17.57 -6.17
C SER A 337 -35.79 -18.67 -7.22
N THR A 338 -36.64 -19.70 -7.14
CA THR A 338 -36.71 -20.82 -8.11
C THR A 338 -38.13 -21.01 -8.68
N ASP A 339 -39.05 -20.10 -8.36
CA ASP A 339 -40.48 -20.16 -8.70
C ASP A 339 -40.95 -18.96 -9.54
N GLY A 340 -40.02 -18.35 -10.27
CA GLY A 340 -40.30 -17.22 -11.15
C GLY A 340 -40.34 -15.88 -10.41
N GLY A 341 -39.71 -15.78 -9.24
CA GLY A 341 -39.63 -14.56 -8.42
C GLY A 341 -40.77 -14.39 -7.43
N GLU A 342 -41.51 -15.45 -7.10
CA GLU A 342 -42.64 -15.40 -6.15
C GLU A 342 -42.13 -15.49 -4.70
N ASP A 343 -41.26 -16.46 -4.39
CA ASP A 343 -40.60 -16.59 -3.10
C ASP A 343 -39.06 -16.53 -3.22
N PHE A 344 -38.41 -15.98 -2.19
CA PHE A 344 -36.95 -15.80 -2.14
C PHE A 344 -36.34 -16.29 -0.84
N GLU A 345 -35.25 -17.04 -0.96
CA GLU A 345 -34.39 -17.46 0.15
C GLU A 345 -33.07 -16.68 0.13
N SER A 346 -32.39 -16.57 1.28
CA SER A 346 -31.08 -15.91 1.34
C SER A 346 -29.98 -16.91 1.04
N VAL A 347 -29.01 -16.52 0.22
CA VAL A 347 -27.78 -17.28 -0.01
C VAL A 347 -26.70 -16.68 0.88
N SER A 348 -25.93 -17.54 1.56
CA SER A 348 -24.83 -17.08 2.41
C SER A 348 -23.64 -16.70 1.53
N VAL A 349 -23.05 -15.55 1.80
CA VAL A 349 -21.84 -15.02 1.15
C VAL A 349 -20.84 -14.59 2.22
N PRO A 350 -19.54 -14.50 1.92
CA PRO A 350 -18.51 -14.15 2.90
C PRO A 350 -18.70 -12.76 3.51
N HIS A 351 -19.24 -11.81 2.75
CA HIS A 351 -19.56 -10.46 3.18
C HIS A 351 -20.94 -10.02 2.66
N GLY A 352 -21.64 -9.18 3.41
CA GLY A 352 -22.94 -8.61 3.00
C GLY A 352 -22.77 -7.50 1.95
N ASP A 353 -23.87 -6.83 1.61
CA ASP A 353 -23.86 -5.67 0.72
C ASP A 353 -23.36 -6.02 -0.68
N VAL A 354 -24.19 -6.80 -1.38
CA VAL A 354 -23.84 -7.47 -2.65
C VAL A 354 -24.26 -6.60 -3.83
N HIS A 355 -23.30 -6.27 -4.70
CA HIS A 355 -23.46 -5.31 -5.78
C HIS A 355 -23.50 -5.94 -7.16
N ASP A 356 -22.81 -7.06 -7.39
CA ASP A 356 -22.80 -7.69 -8.71
C ASP A 356 -22.62 -9.21 -8.63
N LEU A 357 -23.10 -9.90 -9.65
CA LEU A 357 -23.07 -11.35 -9.78
C LEU A 357 -22.86 -11.73 -11.23
N TRP A 358 -21.85 -12.56 -11.47
CA TRP A 358 -21.69 -13.27 -12.72
C TRP A 358 -21.87 -14.77 -12.48
N ILE A 359 -22.60 -15.42 -13.39
CA ILE A 359 -22.87 -16.85 -13.39
C ILE A 359 -22.32 -17.40 -14.71
N HIS A 360 -21.63 -18.54 -14.67
CA HIS A 360 -21.09 -19.13 -15.88
C HIS A 360 -22.21 -19.68 -16.78
N PRO A 361 -22.24 -19.33 -18.08
CA PRO A 361 -23.39 -19.64 -18.97
C PRO A 361 -23.65 -21.13 -19.15
N ASP A 362 -22.60 -21.94 -19.18
CA ASP A 362 -22.71 -23.38 -19.41
C ASP A 362 -22.65 -24.21 -18.11
N ASP A 363 -22.35 -23.58 -16.96
CA ASP A 363 -22.30 -24.26 -15.66
C ASP A 363 -22.60 -23.30 -14.50
N ASN A 364 -23.87 -23.21 -14.09
CA ASN A 364 -24.28 -22.28 -13.03
C ASN A 364 -23.71 -22.61 -11.64
N ASP A 365 -22.95 -23.70 -11.45
CA ASP A 365 -22.21 -23.91 -10.21
C ASP A 365 -21.00 -22.98 -10.10
N VAL A 366 -20.49 -22.46 -11.22
CA VAL A 366 -19.37 -21.52 -11.29
C VAL A 366 -19.91 -20.09 -11.31
N MET A 367 -19.56 -19.29 -10.31
CA MET A 367 -20.02 -17.90 -10.16
C MET A 367 -19.03 -17.03 -9.37
N VAL A 368 -19.10 -15.72 -9.58
CA VAL A 368 -18.38 -14.72 -8.78
C VAL A 368 -19.34 -13.66 -8.30
N VAL A 369 -19.18 -13.22 -7.06
CA VAL A 369 -19.93 -12.10 -6.47
C VAL A 369 -19.00 -10.95 -6.14
N GLY A 370 -19.47 -9.72 -6.32
CA GLY A 370 -18.85 -8.49 -5.83
C GLY A 370 -19.67 -7.91 -4.68
N ASN A 371 -19.01 -7.55 -3.58
CA ASN A 371 -19.65 -6.95 -2.40
C ASN A 371 -18.72 -5.96 -1.67
N ASP A 372 -19.18 -5.39 -0.55
CA ASP A 372 -18.40 -4.44 0.27
C ASP A 372 -17.13 -5.05 0.93
N GLY A 373 -16.95 -6.37 0.83
CA GLY A 373 -15.76 -7.10 1.29
C GLY A 373 -14.89 -7.68 0.16
N GLY A 374 -15.09 -7.30 -1.09
CA GLY A 374 -14.28 -7.75 -2.24
C GLY A 374 -15.03 -8.67 -3.20
N ALA A 375 -14.30 -9.35 -4.07
CA ALA A 375 -14.84 -10.39 -4.93
C ALA A 375 -14.58 -11.79 -4.36
N GLN A 376 -15.55 -12.70 -4.44
CA GLN A 376 -15.37 -14.10 -4.05
C GLN A 376 -16.00 -15.04 -5.08
N VAL A 377 -15.31 -16.15 -5.34
CA VAL A 377 -15.67 -17.14 -6.36
C VAL A 377 -16.28 -18.38 -5.70
N SER A 378 -17.26 -18.98 -6.35
CA SER A 378 -17.85 -20.26 -5.98
C SER A 378 -17.83 -21.20 -7.18
N ASN A 379 -17.45 -22.46 -6.93
CA ASN A 379 -17.47 -23.56 -7.92
C ASN A 379 -18.49 -24.64 -7.52
N ASN A 380 -19.51 -24.27 -6.74
CA ASN A 380 -20.55 -25.18 -6.27
C ASN A 380 -21.90 -24.47 -6.01
N GLY A 381 -22.26 -23.52 -6.86
CA GLY A 381 -23.59 -22.92 -6.85
C GLY A 381 -23.84 -21.97 -5.67
N GLY A 382 -22.78 -21.41 -5.09
CA GLY A 382 -22.83 -20.52 -3.93
C GLY A 382 -22.95 -21.22 -2.58
N HIS A 383 -22.64 -22.53 -2.50
CA HIS A 383 -22.59 -23.26 -1.23
C HIS A 383 -21.35 -22.90 -0.39
N THR A 384 -20.20 -22.70 -1.05
CA THR A 384 -18.97 -22.17 -0.46
C THR A 384 -18.32 -21.16 -1.40
N TRP A 385 -17.51 -20.26 -0.83
CA TRP A 385 -16.87 -19.15 -1.54
C TRP A 385 -15.39 -19.05 -1.17
N SER A 386 -14.57 -18.52 -2.08
CA SER A 386 -13.16 -18.17 -1.79
C SER A 386 -13.04 -17.09 -0.71
N THR A 387 -11.85 -16.92 -0.14
CA THR A 387 -11.60 -15.97 0.94
C THR A 387 -11.60 -14.51 0.45
N MET A 388 -11.95 -13.58 1.33
CA MET A 388 -11.77 -12.13 1.11
C MET A 388 -10.44 -11.59 1.68
N TYR A 389 -9.67 -12.43 2.38
CA TYR A 389 -8.42 -12.04 3.06
C TYR A 389 -7.17 -12.17 2.17
N ASN A 390 -7.34 -11.99 0.86
CA ASN A 390 -6.29 -12.09 -0.16
C ASN A 390 -6.27 -10.90 -1.14
N GLN A 391 -7.04 -9.84 -0.89
CA GLN A 391 -7.21 -8.68 -1.78
C GLN A 391 -6.76 -7.39 -1.08
N PRO A 392 -5.73 -6.66 -1.54
CA PRO A 392 -5.28 -5.42 -0.92
C PRO A 392 -6.10 -4.21 -1.38
N THR A 393 -7.43 -4.31 -1.26
CA THR A 393 -8.40 -3.30 -1.74
C THR A 393 -9.08 -2.54 -0.61
N ALA A 394 -8.49 -2.51 0.58
CA ALA A 394 -9.11 -1.87 1.75
C ALA A 394 -9.31 -0.35 1.54
N GLU A 395 -10.47 0.15 1.96
CA GLU A 395 -10.88 1.55 1.87
C GLU A 395 -10.72 2.25 3.23
N PHE A 396 -9.68 3.07 3.40
CA PHE A 396 -9.42 3.80 4.64
C PHE A 396 -9.84 5.27 4.56
N TYR A 397 -10.46 5.78 5.62
CA TYR A 397 -10.85 7.18 5.72
C TYR A 397 -9.76 8.10 6.27
N ARG A 398 -8.99 7.60 7.25
CA ARG A 398 -8.02 8.34 8.06
C ARG A 398 -6.85 7.44 8.44
N VAL A 399 -5.69 8.05 8.71
CA VAL A 399 -4.51 7.32 9.20
C VAL A 399 -3.89 7.99 10.41
N THR A 400 -3.50 7.17 11.38
CA THR A 400 -2.63 7.59 12.49
C THR A 400 -1.61 6.50 12.80
N VAL A 401 -0.63 6.84 13.64
CA VAL A 401 0.47 5.94 14.02
C VAL A 401 0.74 6.03 15.53
N ASP A 402 1.33 4.98 16.08
CA ASP A 402 1.89 5.02 17.43
C ASP A 402 3.36 5.47 17.44
N ASN A 403 3.97 5.53 18.63
CA ASN A 403 5.38 5.91 18.80
C ASN A 403 6.32 4.70 18.97
N GLN A 404 5.85 3.46 18.75
CA GLN A 404 6.69 2.27 18.89
C GLN A 404 7.82 2.24 17.84
N ILE A 405 8.79 1.35 18.03
CA ILE A 405 9.83 1.09 17.03
C ILE A 405 9.94 -0.44 16.85
N PRO A 406 9.55 -1.00 15.70
CA PRO A 406 8.81 -0.32 14.62
C PRO A 406 7.43 0.16 15.10
N TYR A 407 6.93 1.25 14.51
CA TYR A 407 5.62 1.81 14.83
C TYR A 407 4.51 1.00 14.15
N ARG A 408 3.26 1.12 14.62
CA ARG A 408 2.08 0.57 13.95
C ARG A 408 1.24 1.67 13.29
N VAL A 409 0.56 1.29 12.22
CA VAL A 409 -0.37 2.11 11.43
C VAL A 409 -1.80 1.71 11.76
N TYR A 410 -2.68 2.69 11.90
CA TYR A 410 -4.07 2.50 12.32
C TYR A 410 -5.02 3.21 11.37
N GLY A 411 -6.16 2.59 11.08
CA GLY A 411 -7.24 3.21 10.33
C GLY A 411 -8.53 2.41 10.37
N ALA A 412 -9.65 3.12 10.12
CA ALA A 412 -10.98 2.54 10.02
C ALA A 412 -11.24 2.14 8.56
N GLN A 413 -11.42 0.84 8.33
CA GLN A 413 -11.76 0.31 7.02
C GLN A 413 -13.27 0.35 6.83
N GLN A 414 -13.72 0.93 5.71
CA GLN A 414 -15.13 0.96 5.33
C GLN A 414 -15.75 -0.43 5.28
N ASP A 415 -17.00 -0.54 5.76
CA ASP A 415 -17.83 -1.76 5.80
C ASP A 415 -17.19 -2.92 6.60
N ASN A 416 -16.16 -2.60 7.39
CA ASN A 416 -15.25 -3.55 8.01
C ASN A 416 -14.88 -3.11 9.44
N SER A 417 -13.64 -3.34 9.91
CA SER A 417 -13.22 -2.95 11.26
C SER A 417 -12.12 -1.88 11.23
N THR A 418 -12.00 -1.13 12.31
CA THR A 418 -10.80 -0.36 12.61
C THR A 418 -9.68 -1.29 13.00
N ILE A 419 -8.54 -1.17 12.33
CA ILE A 419 -7.42 -2.10 12.47
C ILE A 419 -6.12 -1.39 12.85
N SER A 420 -5.15 -2.19 13.28
CA SER A 420 -3.76 -1.82 13.45
C SER A 420 -2.85 -2.83 12.76
N ILE A 421 -1.89 -2.37 11.97
CA ILE A 421 -0.91 -3.18 11.23
C ILE A 421 0.52 -2.64 11.48
N PRO A 422 1.56 -3.46 11.63
CA PRO A 422 2.91 -2.94 11.85
C PRO A 422 3.45 -2.28 10.58
N SER A 423 4.28 -1.24 10.73
CA SER A 423 5.03 -0.66 9.61
C SER A 423 6.03 -1.65 8.99
N ARG A 424 6.55 -2.58 9.81
CA ARG A 424 7.40 -3.69 9.40
C ARG A 424 7.41 -4.83 10.42
N THR A 425 7.74 -6.03 9.96
CA THR A 425 7.99 -7.24 10.75
C THR A 425 9.33 -7.86 10.34
N SER A 426 9.76 -8.94 11.00
CA SER A 426 10.97 -9.67 10.60
C SER A 426 10.75 -10.55 9.37
N GLY A 427 9.56 -11.06 9.08
CA GLY A 427 9.33 -11.96 7.93
C GLY A 427 8.74 -11.30 6.67
N GLY A 428 8.50 -9.98 6.70
CA GLY A 428 7.46 -9.38 5.88
C GLY A 428 6.08 -9.56 6.54
N ILE A 429 5.14 -8.68 6.21
CA ILE A 429 3.83 -8.66 6.86
C ILE A 429 3.01 -9.84 6.32
N VAL A 430 2.52 -10.72 7.19
CA VAL A 430 1.61 -11.79 6.82
C VAL A 430 0.18 -11.28 7.01
N PRO A 431 -0.60 -11.13 5.92
CA PRO A 431 -1.88 -10.44 5.98
C PRO A 431 -2.86 -10.97 7.02
N GLU A 432 -2.94 -12.27 7.28
CA GLU A 432 -3.89 -12.79 8.28
C GLU A 432 -3.37 -12.77 9.72
N GLN A 433 -2.06 -12.52 9.93
CA GLN A 433 -1.42 -12.70 11.25
C GLN A 433 -0.98 -11.38 11.89
N ASP A 434 -0.67 -10.35 11.09
CA ASP A 434 0.04 -9.18 11.57
C ASP A 434 -0.84 -7.95 11.84
N TRP A 435 -2.12 -7.96 11.42
CA TRP A 435 -3.09 -6.94 11.83
C TRP A 435 -4.13 -7.46 12.83
N TYR A 436 -4.71 -6.55 13.60
CA TYR A 436 -5.81 -6.84 14.52
C TYR A 436 -6.77 -5.64 14.65
N SER A 437 -8.01 -5.90 15.04
CA SER A 437 -9.03 -4.85 15.27
C SER A 437 -8.79 -4.09 16.58
N VAL A 438 -9.05 -2.78 16.61
CA VAL A 438 -8.73 -1.89 17.75
C VAL A 438 -9.93 -1.19 18.41
N GLY A 439 -11.11 -1.82 18.39
CA GLY A 439 -12.36 -1.20 18.84
C GLY A 439 -12.97 -0.28 17.78
N GLY A 440 -14.05 0.43 18.11
CA GLY A 440 -14.75 1.29 17.17
C GLY A 440 -15.64 0.48 16.23
N GLY A 441 -15.65 0.84 14.95
CA GLY A 441 -16.39 0.14 13.90
C GLY A 441 -15.73 0.30 12.53
N GLU A 442 -16.43 0.86 11.56
CA GLU A 442 -16.03 0.90 10.14
C GLU A 442 -15.69 2.30 9.62
N SER A 443 -15.71 3.30 10.50
CA SER A 443 -15.48 4.69 10.14
C SER A 443 -14.83 5.50 11.27
N GLY A 444 -14.51 6.76 10.99
CA GLY A 444 -14.08 7.69 12.04
C GLY A 444 -12.57 7.86 12.19
N HIS A 445 -12.23 8.85 13.01
CA HIS A 445 -10.86 9.10 13.45
C HIS A 445 -10.41 8.05 14.48
N ILE A 446 -9.10 7.97 14.64
CA ILE A 446 -8.44 7.13 15.64
C ILE A 446 -7.45 8.01 16.39
N ALA A 447 -7.42 7.89 17.72
CA ALA A 447 -6.36 8.47 18.53
C ALA A 447 -5.70 7.38 19.38
N VAL A 448 -4.39 7.24 19.24
CA VAL A 448 -3.59 6.27 20.00
C VAL A 448 -2.87 7.00 21.12
N HIS A 449 -2.95 6.47 22.35
CA HIS A 449 -2.32 7.13 23.48
C HIS A 449 -0.78 7.14 23.32
N PRO A 450 -0.13 8.31 23.31
CA PRO A 450 1.24 8.47 22.80
C PRO A 450 2.31 7.74 23.62
N ASN A 451 2.03 7.50 24.90
CA ASN A 451 2.94 6.82 25.84
C ASN A 451 2.47 5.41 26.22
N ASN A 452 1.34 4.95 25.68
CA ASN A 452 0.76 3.64 26.00
C ASN A 452 -0.08 3.15 24.81
N PRO A 453 0.55 2.52 23.80
CA PRO A 453 -0.12 2.12 22.56
C PRO A 453 -1.19 1.02 22.78
N ASP A 454 -1.26 0.41 23.97
CA ASP A 454 -2.35 -0.51 24.29
C ASP A 454 -3.67 0.21 24.55
N ILE A 455 -3.68 1.55 24.70
CA ILE A 455 -4.90 2.35 24.81
C ILE A 455 -5.17 3.08 23.50
N VAL A 456 -6.26 2.68 22.84
CA VAL A 456 -6.71 3.26 21.56
C VAL A 456 -8.12 3.81 21.73
N TYR A 457 -8.38 4.98 21.17
CA TYR A 457 -9.71 5.55 21.00
C TYR A 457 -10.08 5.45 19.53
N ALA A 458 -11.07 4.60 19.22
CA ALA A 458 -11.48 4.32 17.86
C ALA A 458 -12.93 4.79 17.65
N GLY A 459 -13.13 5.60 16.60
CA GLY A 459 -14.43 6.08 16.20
C GLY A 459 -15.29 5.02 15.50
N ASN A 460 -16.54 5.40 15.29
CA ASN A 460 -17.49 4.81 14.36
C ASN A 460 -18.53 5.88 14.02
N TYR A 461 -19.38 5.61 13.02
CA TYR A 461 -20.47 6.50 12.64
C TYR A 461 -21.41 6.79 13.83
N ILE A 462 -22.26 7.81 13.68
CA ILE A 462 -23.16 8.35 14.72
C ILE A 462 -22.47 8.79 16.03
N GLY A 463 -21.17 9.12 15.96
CA GLY A 463 -20.40 9.65 17.09
C GLY A 463 -20.00 8.62 18.14
N ARG A 464 -20.14 7.34 17.83
CA ARG A 464 -19.65 6.30 18.73
C ARG A 464 -18.12 6.37 18.79
N ILE A 465 -17.61 6.34 20.02
CA ILE A 465 -16.19 6.26 20.31
C ILE A 465 -15.95 5.15 21.32
N ASP A 466 -15.06 4.23 21.00
CA ASP A 466 -14.66 3.15 21.90
C ASP A 466 -13.25 3.40 22.41
N ARG A 467 -13.08 3.34 23.73
CA ARG A 467 -11.77 3.17 24.35
C ARG A 467 -11.43 1.68 24.41
N HIS A 468 -10.51 1.25 23.56
CA HIS A 468 -9.97 -0.10 23.53
C HIS A 468 -8.73 -0.22 24.42
N ASN A 469 -8.63 -1.32 25.15
CA ASN A 469 -7.41 -1.72 25.85
C ASN A 469 -6.95 -3.08 25.29
N ARG A 470 -5.82 -3.06 24.58
CA ARG A 470 -5.26 -4.23 23.89
C ARG A 470 -4.78 -5.31 24.86
N GLU A 471 -4.10 -4.93 25.94
CA GLU A 471 -3.59 -5.85 26.96
C GLU A 471 -4.68 -6.78 27.52
N THR A 472 -5.89 -6.25 27.71
CA THR A 472 -7.04 -6.99 28.24
C THR A 472 -8.03 -7.46 27.16
N GLY A 473 -7.88 -7.00 25.92
CA GLY A 473 -8.81 -7.23 24.81
C GLY A 473 -10.19 -6.58 24.99
N ARG A 474 -10.36 -5.61 25.90
CA ARG A 474 -11.67 -5.02 26.23
C ARG A 474 -11.85 -3.65 25.59
N SER A 475 -13.01 -3.45 24.95
CA SER A 475 -13.49 -2.14 24.50
C SER A 475 -14.60 -1.61 25.41
N ARG A 476 -14.60 -0.31 25.65
CA ARG A 476 -15.69 0.41 26.32
C ARG A 476 -16.14 1.57 25.44
N ASN A 477 -17.42 1.59 25.10
CA ASN A 477 -18.03 2.78 24.48
C ASN A 477 -18.03 3.93 25.49
N VAL A 478 -17.48 5.06 25.07
CA VAL A 478 -17.31 6.29 25.85
C VAL A 478 -17.99 7.50 25.17
N ILE A 479 -19.03 7.27 24.36
CA ILE A 479 -19.81 8.33 23.72
C ILE A 479 -20.36 9.33 24.75
N SER A 480 -20.37 10.61 24.39
CA SER A 480 -20.81 11.70 25.27
C SER A 480 -22.29 11.60 25.63
N TYR A 481 -23.14 11.26 24.66
CA TYR A 481 -24.58 11.15 24.83
C TYR A 481 -25.13 10.02 23.93
N PRO A 482 -25.61 8.89 24.49
CA PRO A 482 -26.02 7.71 23.72
C PRO A 482 -27.44 7.87 23.15
N GLN A 483 -27.63 8.83 22.24
CA GLN A 483 -28.85 8.95 21.43
C GLN A 483 -28.69 8.09 20.16
N LEU A 484 -29.66 7.22 19.88
CA LEU A 484 -29.70 6.52 18.60
C LEU A 484 -30.06 7.53 17.50
N ALA A 485 -29.14 7.74 16.55
CA ALA A 485 -29.27 8.75 15.50
C ALA A 485 -29.78 8.20 14.16
N ASP A 486 -29.74 6.89 13.93
CA ASP A 486 -30.19 6.28 12.68
C ASP A 486 -31.66 6.64 12.35
N GLY A 487 -31.88 7.22 11.17
CA GLY A 487 -33.22 7.62 10.71
C GLY A 487 -33.84 8.77 11.51
N VAL A 488 -33.03 9.56 12.22
CA VAL A 488 -33.46 10.73 12.98
C VAL A 488 -32.90 11.99 12.32
N PRO A 489 -33.77 12.95 11.92
CA PRO A 489 -33.31 14.20 11.31
C PRO A 489 -32.20 14.87 12.14
N PRO A 490 -31.09 15.34 11.53
CA PRO A 490 -29.99 15.95 12.27
C PRO A 490 -30.41 17.06 13.25
N LYS A 491 -31.43 17.86 12.90
CA LYS A 491 -31.96 18.93 13.78
C LYS A 491 -32.56 18.42 15.10
N ASP A 492 -32.94 17.15 15.16
CA ASP A 492 -33.54 16.52 16.35
C ASP A 492 -32.47 15.80 17.21
N LEU A 493 -31.20 15.84 16.79
CA LEU A 493 -30.07 15.27 17.53
C LEU A 493 -29.52 16.27 18.55
N THR A 494 -29.19 15.77 19.75
CA THR A 494 -28.48 16.55 20.77
C THR A 494 -27.07 16.90 20.30
N HIS A 495 -26.40 15.94 19.69
CA HIS A 495 -25.09 16.08 19.07
C HIS A 495 -25.16 15.54 17.65
N ARG A 496 -24.88 16.40 16.66
CA ARG A 496 -24.81 16.03 15.24
C ARG A 496 -23.39 15.55 14.96
N PHE A 497 -23.22 14.23 14.90
CA PHE A 497 -21.94 13.62 14.59
C PHE A 497 -21.92 13.14 13.14
N GLN A 498 -20.87 13.54 12.42
CA GLN A 498 -20.63 13.03 11.08
C GLN A 498 -20.03 11.61 11.13
N TRP A 499 -20.19 10.85 10.05
CA TRP A 499 -19.54 9.56 9.80
C TRP A 499 -18.05 9.47 10.18
N ASN A 500 -17.31 10.57 9.99
CA ASN A 500 -15.88 10.74 10.26
C ASN A 500 -15.60 11.77 11.37
N ALA A 501 -16.43 11.77 12.42
CA ALA A 501 -16.28 12.70 13.55
C ALA A 501 -14.84 12.70 14.16
N PRO A 502 -14.19 13.87 14.33
CA PRO A 502 -12.82 13.99 14.83
C PRO A 502 -12.60 13.42 16.23
N ILE A 503 -11.47 12.77 16.47
CA ILE A 503 -11.02 12.30 17.78
C ILE A 503 -9.56 12.67 17.94
N GLU A 504 -9.22 13.48 18.94
CA GLU A 504 -7.87 13.97 19.17
C GLU A 504 -7.44 13.80 20.62
N ILE A 505 -6.17 13.47 20.86
CA ILE A 505 -5.56 13.53 22.18
C ILE A 505 -4.74 14.81 22.27
N SER A 506 -4.84 15.53 23.39
CA SER A 506 -4.02 16.73 23.58
C SER A 506 -2.53 16.38 23.56
N PRO A 507 -1.70 17.10 22.78
CA PRO A 507 -0.25 16.93 22.79
C PRO A 507 0.39 17.43 24.10
N HIS A 508 -0.34 18.22 24.89
CA HIS A 508 0.12 18.79 26.16
C HIS A 508 -0.25 17.94 27.38
N ASP A 509 -1.33 17.15 27.28
CA ASP A 509 -1.76 16.22 28.32
C ASP A 509 -2.44 14.99 27.69
N PRO A 510 -1.80 13.80 27.69
CA PRO A 510 -2.34 12.60 27.05
C PRO A 510 -3.60 12.04 27.74
N GLU A 511 -4.00 12.59 28.88
CA GLU A 511 -5.27 12.26 29.56
C GLU A 511 -6.47 13.04 29.00
N VAL A 512 -6.21 14.13 28.26
CA VAL A 512 -7.24 14.98 27.66
C VAL A 512 -7.57 14.50 26.26
N LEU A 513 -8.85 14.20 26.07
CA LEU A 513 -9.43 13.71 24.82
C LEU A 513 -10.43 14.75 24.29
N TYR A 514 -10.40 15.00 22.99
CA TYR A 514 -11.37 15.82 22.28
C TYR A 514 -12.17 14.96 21.29
N HIS A 515 -13.44 15.30 21.14
CA HIS A 515 -14.34 14.76 20.13
C HIS A 515 -15.22 15.89 19.59
N ALA A 516 -15.69 15.80 18.35
CA ALA A 516 -16.45 16.90 17.76
C ALA A 516 -17.75 16.44 17.09
N ALA A 517 -18.83 17.16 17.41
CA ALA A 517 -20.13 17.15 16.76
C ALA A 517 -20.29 18.49 16.01
N GLN A 518 -21.44 19.16 16.09
CA GLN A 518 -21.52 20.61 15.84
C GLN A 518 -20.80 21.45 16.93
N HIS A 519 -20.43 20.81 18.03
CA HIS A 519 -19.69 21.37 19.16
C HIS A 519 -18.40 20.59 19.41
N VAL A 520 -17.40 21.24 20.00
CA VAL A 520 -16.22 20.60 20.55
C VAL A 520 -16.51 20.11 21.96
N LEU A 521 -16.25 18.82 22.18
CA LEU A 521 -16.40 18.12 23.44
C LEU A 521 -15.02 17.75 23.98
N ARG A 522 -14.80 17.96 25.27
CA ARG A 522 -13.55 17.64 25.98
C ARG A 522 -13.81 16.65 27.10
N SER A 523 -12.95 15.66 27.25
CA SER A 523 -12.87 14.79 28.42
C SER A 523 -11.48 14.89 29.04
N THR A 524 -11.42 14.96 30.37
CA THR A 524 -10.16 14.95 31.15
C THR A 524 -10.00 13.68 31.98
N ASP A 525 -10.90 12.70 31.79
CA ASP A 525 -10.97 11.45 32.54
C ASP A 525 -11.11 10.22 31.63
N ARG A 526 -10.50 10.32 30.43
CA ARG A 526 -10.45 9.27 29.41
C ARG A 526 -11.83 8.84 28.87
N GLY A 527 -12.73 9.80 28.67
CA GLY A 527 -14.06 9.61 28.08
C GLY A 527 -15.14 9.17 29.08
N ARG A 528 -14.90 9.26 30.40
CA ARG A 528 -15.96 8.91 31.38
C ARG A 528 -16.96 10.04 31.52
N THR A 529 -16.50 11.28 31.43
CA THR A 529 -17.31 12.49 31.39
C THR A 529 -16.85 13.40 30.25
N TRP A 530 -17.80 14.16 29.70
CA TRP A 530 -17.58 15.08 28.59
C TRP A 530 -18.15 16.45 28.93
N GLU A 531 -17.38 17.48 28.62
CA GLU A 531 -17.74 18.88 28.74
C GLU A 531 -17.81 19.49 27.34
N ARG A 532 -18.90 20.21 27.05
CA ARG A 532 -18.98 21.04 25.85
C ARG A 532 -18.18 22.32 26.06
N ILE A 533 -17.17 22.55 25.22
CA ILE A 533 -16.25 23.69 25.32
C ILE A 533 -16.36 24.66 24.14
N SER A 534 -17.46 24.63 23.38
CA SER A 534 -17.68 25.56 22.26
C SER A 534 -19.17 25.89 22.07
N PRO A 535 -19.50 27.01 21.38
CA PRO A 535 -20.81 27.18 20.76
C PRO A 535 -21.00 26.20 19.58
N ASP A 536 -22.10 26.31 18.83
CA ASP A 536 -22.16 25.71 17.49
C ASP A 536 -21.11 26.42 16.61
N LEU A 537 -20.21 25.66 15.99
CA LEU A 537 -19.11 26.19 15.17
C LEU A 537 -19.38 26.02 13.66
N THR A 538 -20.66 25.93 13.30
CA THR A 538 -21.13 25.67 11.94
C THR A 538 -22.11 26.77 11.52
N THR A 539 -22.60 26.74 10.28
CA THR A 539 -23.64 27.67 9.84
C THR A 539 -24.99 27.43 10.54
N ASP A 540 -25.17 26.27 11.18
CA ASP A 540 -26.41 25.79 11.82
C ASP A 540 -27.64 25.96 10.91
N ASN A 541 -27.45 25.74 9.60
CA ASN A 541 -28.51 25.89 8.63
C ASN A 541 -29.53 24.73 8.75
N GLU A 542 -30.63 24.98 9.49
CA GLU A 542 -31.71 24.00 9.71
C GLU A 542 -32.27 23.39 8.40
N ALA A 543 -32.20 24.10 7.27
CA ALA A 543 -32.69 23.60 5.99
C ALA A 543 -31.87 22.39 5.47
N LEU A 544 -30.61 22.28 5.89
CA LEU A 544 -29.70 21.18 5.55
C LEU A 544 -29.71 20.06 6.60
N GLN A 545 -30.54 20.18 7.64
CA GLN A 545 -30.63 19.26 8.78
C GLN A 545 -31.97 18.47 8.79
N ALA A 546 -32.66 18.42 7.65
CA ALA A 546 -33.86 17.60 7.47
C ALA A 546 -33.50 16.12 7.34
N LEU A 547 -34.51 15.23 7.39
CA LEU A 547 -34.30 13.81 7.14
C LEU A 547 -33.78 13.62 5.70
N PRO A 548 -32.57 13.10 5.50
CA PRO A 548 -31.99 12.94 4.17
C PRO A 548 -32.79 11.93 3.32
N GLY A 549 -32.74 12.10 2.00
CA GLY A 549 -33.49 11.27 1.05
C GLY A 549 -34.76 11.93 0.52
N GLY A 550 -35.65 11.12 -0.04
CA GLY A 550 -36.86 11.56 -0.71
C GLY A 550 -38.05 10.60 -0.58
N PRO A 551 -39.16 10.86 -1.32
CA PRO A 551 -40.38 10.05 -1.24
C PRO A 551 -40.19 8.56 -1.60
N VAL A 552 -39.11 8.21 -2.30
CA VAL A 552 -38.79 6.82 -2.63
C VAL A 552 -38.16 6.11 -1.43
N GLN A 553 -37.03 6.63 -0.92
CA GLN A 553 -36.32 6.13 0.26
C GLN A 553 -35.57 7.24 0.99
N HIS A 554 -35.35 7.02 2.29
CA HIS A 554 -34.45 7.82 3.13
C HIS A 554 -33.09 7.13 3.26
N ASP A 555 -32.03 7.91 3.43
CA ASP A 555 -30.68 7.41 3.70
C ASP A 555 -30.04 8.27 4.79
N ASP A 556 -30.16 7.81 6.03
CA ASP A 556 -29.67 8.55 7.20
C ASP A 556 -28.86 7.62 8.07
N THR A 557 -27.61 7.42 7.65
CA THR A 557 -26.65 6.51 8.30
C THR A 557 -25.50 7.26 8.98
N GLY A 558 -25.48 8.60 8.88
CA GLY A 558 -24.44 9.46 9.46
C GLY A 558 -23.52 10.12 8.43
N VAL A 559 -23.48 9.65 7.16
CA VAL A 559 -22.71 10.31 6.09
C VAL A 559 -23.35 11.64 5.70
N GLU A 560 -24.68 11.70 5.76
CA GLU A 560 -25.54 12.83 5.37
C GLU A 560 -25.71 13.86 6.49
N VAL A 561 -25.21 13.57 7.70
CA VAL A 561 -25.27 14.52 8.82
C VAL A 561 -24.31 15.66 8.51
N TYR A 562 -24.89 16.81 8.13
CA TYR A 562 -24.16 18.01 7.72
C TYR A 562 -24.28 19.11 8.78
N THR A 563 -23.55 20.22 8.62
CA THR A 563 -23.41 21.29 9.62
C THR A 563 -22.81 20.74 10.92
N THR A 564 -21.62 20.15 10.77
CA THR A 564 -20.81 19.54 11.83
C THR A 564 -19.37 20.04 11.79
N VAL A 565 -18.66 19.97 12.92
CA VAL A 565 -17.20 20.12 12.95
C VAL A 565 -16.58 18.84 12.40
N PHE A 566 -16.00 18.94 11.21
CA PHE A 566 -15.48 17.84 10.42
C PHE A 566 -13.97 17.64 10.60
N ALA A 567 -13.25 18.69 10.98
CA ALA A 567 -11.83 18.65 11.33
C ALA A 567 -11.60 19.35 12.68
N LEU A 568 -10.77 18.75 13.53
CA LEU A 568 -10.35 19.33 14.80
C LEU A 568 -8.87 19.02 14.98
N THR A 569 -8.04 20.00 15.31
CA THR A 569 -6.64 19.75 15.68
C THR A 569 -6.21 20.63 16.85
N PRO A 570 -5.65 20.06 17.94
CA PRO A 570 -4.94 20.85 18.94
C PRO A 570 -3.61 21.37 18.37
N SER A 571 -3.16 22.52 18.87
CA SER A 571 -1.82 23.04 18.60
C SER A 571 -0.77 22.20 19.35
N PRO A 572 0.38 21.85 18.72
CA PRO A 572 1.50 21.25 19.44
C PRO A 572 2.33 22.30 20.21
N HIS A 573 2.13 23.59 19.96
CA HIS A 573 2.96 24.68 20.49
C HIS A 573 2.33 25.45 21.66
N GLU A 574 1.00 25.57 21.65
CA GLU A 574 0.27 26.44 22.59
C GLU A 574 -0.86 25.65 23.26
N GLU A 575 -0.68 25.34 24.55
CA GLU A 575 -1.71 24.68 25.35
C GLU A 575 -3.01 25.48 25.33
N GLY A 576 -4.14 24.78 25.18
CA GLY A 576 -5.46 25.41 25.08
C GLY A 576 -5.81 25.99 23.70
N THR A 577 -4.90 25.89 22.71
CA THR A 577 -5.18 26.29 21.33
C THR A 577 -5.73 25.13 20.51
N LEU A 578 -6.91 25.29 19.93
CA LEU A 578 -7.58 24.30 19.09
C LEU A 578 -8.15 24.97 17.83
N TRP A 579 -7.91 24.35 16.68
CA TRP A 579 -8.53 24.71 15.41
C TRP A 579 -9.68 23.76 15.11
N ALA A 580 -10.82 24.29 14.70
CA ALA A 580 -11.99 23.54 14.28
C ALA A 580 -12.40 23.97 12.87
N GLY A 581 -12.70 23.02 12.00
CA GLY A 581 -13.20 23.25 10.64
C GLY A 581 -14.50 22.50 10.42
N SER A 582 -15.49 23.15 9.84
CA SER A 582 -16.81 22.55 9.58
C SER A 582 -16.93 21.97 8.18
N ASP A 583 -17.89 21.06 8.01
CA ASP A 583 -18.23 20.52 6.68
C ASP A 583 -18.96 21.51 5.78
N ASP A 584 -19.40 22.65 6.33
CA ASP A 584 -20.11 23.75 5.66
C ASP A 584 -19.28 25.05 5.51
N GLY A 585 -17.95 24.98 5.69
CA GLY A 585 -17.02 26.02 5.23
C GLY A 585 -16.53 27.02 6.26
N LEU A 586 -16.73 26.79 7.55
CA LEU A 586 -16.24 27.66 8.61
C LEU A 586 -14.95 27.12 9.24
N VAL A 587 -14.05 28.01 9.62
CA VAL A 587 -12.84 27.71 10.40
C VAL A 587 -12.83 28.57 11.66
N HIS A 588 -12.74 27.93 12.82
CA HIS A 588 -12.74 28.58 14.12
C HIS A 588 -11.48 28.26 14.91
N LEU A 589 -11.06 29.21 15.73
CA LEU A 589 -9.90 29.08 16.63
C LEU A 589 -10.29 29.47 18.06
N THR A 590 -9.90 28.63 19.02
CA THR A 590 -9.77 29.00 20.44
C THR A 590 -8.31 29.01 20.82
N ARG A 591 -7.94 29.87 21.79
CA ARG A 591 -6.59 29.93 22.38
C ARG A 591 -6.59 29.89 23.91
N ASP A 592 -7.76 29.73 24.52
CA ASP A 592 -7.97 29.76 25.97
C ASP A 592 -8.66 28.48 26.47
N GLY A 593 -8.50 27.37 25.75
CA GLY A 593 -9.05 26.08 26.15
C GLY A 593 -10.56 25.93 25.90
N GLY A 594 -11.15 26.81 25.08
CA GLY A 594 -12.55 26.78 24.65
C GLY A 594 -13.44 27.78 25.39
N GLU A 595 -12.87 28.70 26.17
CA GLU A 595 -13.65 29.78 26.78
C GLU A 595 -14.15 30.76 25.72
N THR A 596 -13.34 31.06 24.70
CA THR A 596 -13.72 31.89 23.56
C THR A 596 -13.31 31.27 22.22
N TRP A 597 -14.18 31.39 21.23
CA TRP A 597 -13.95 30.94 19.86
C TRP A 597 -14.09 32.10 18.89
N THR A 598 -13.12 32.25 17.99
CA THR A 598 -13.09 33.27 16.94
C THR A 598 -13.26 32.60 15.59
N ASP A 599 -14.18 33.09 14.77
CA ASP A 599 -14.25 32.74 13.34
C ASP A 599 -13.06 33.37 12.62
N VAL A 600 -12.25 32.52 12.01
CA VAL A 600 -11.02 32.85 11.29
C VAL A 600 -11.09 32.30 9.86
N THR A 601 -12.28 32.16 9.31
CA THR A 601 -12.50 31.62 7.96
C THR A 601 -11.77 32.46 6.89
N PRO A 602 -11.05 31.85 5.95
CA PRO A 602 -10.45 32.57 4.82
C PRO A 602 -11.51 33.30 3.97
N ASP A 603 -11.27 34.56 3.60
CA ASP A 603 -12.18 35.30 2.70
C ASP A 603 -12.40 34.61 1.34
N ALA A 604 -11.41 33.83 0.88
CA ALA A 604 -11.46 33.08 -0.37
C ALA A 604 -11.98 31.64 -0.23
N MET A 605 -12.50 31.26 0.95
CA MET A 605 -13.13 29.97 1.20
C MET A 605 -14.34 29.78 0.25
N PRO A 606 -14.44 28.67 -0.49
CA PRO A 606 -15.65 28.38 -1.25
C PRO A 606 -16.85 28.22 -0.31
N GLU A 607 -17.98 28.84 -0.64
CA GLU A 607 -19.23 28.70 0.11
C GLU A 607 -19.59 27.21 0.25
N SER A 608 -19.93 26.76 1.46
CA SER A 608 -20.22 25.34 1.76
C SER A 608 -19.07 24.35 1.51
N GLY A 609 -17.81 24.81 1.40
CA GLY A 609 -16.66 23.92 1.27
C GLY A 609 -16.44 23.04 2.50
N THR A 610 -16.24 21.74 2.33
CA THR A 610 -15.95 20.85 3.46
C THR A 610 -14.48 21.00 3.87
N VAL A 611 -14.23 21.49 5.08
CA VAL A 611 -12.89 21.51 5.68
C VAL A 611 -12.53 20.08 6.09
N ASN A 612 -11.84 19.36 5.20
CA ASN A 612 -11.54 17.94 5.41
C ASN A 612 -10.42 17.74 6.44
N VAL A 613 -9.42 18.62 6.44
CA VAL A 613 -8.23 18.51 7.28
C VAL A 613 -7.69 19.89 7.64
N ILE A 614 -7.24 20.03 8.90
CA ILE A 614 -6.41 21.15 9.36
C ILE A 614 -5.09 20.57 9.85
N GLU A 615 -3.98 21.03 9.30
CA GLU A 615 -2.63 20.73 9.78
C GLU A 615 -2.14 21.92 10.62
N SER A 616 -2.03 21.74 11.94
CA SER A 616 -1.31 22.70 12.77
C SER A 616 0.19 22.51 12.54
N SER A 617 0.90 23.59 12.19
CA SER A 617 2.32 23.50 11.87
C SER A 617 3.12 22.87 13.02
N PRO A 618 4.07 21.97 12.73
CA PRO A 618 5.06 21.50 13.71
C PRO A 618 6.20 22.51 13.94
N HIS A 619 6.29 23.58 13.15
CA HIS A 619 7.42 24.53 13.19
C HIS A 619 7.11 25.81 13.96
N GLU A 620 5.88 26.30 13.91
CA GLU A 620 5.55 27.62 14.42
C GLU A 620 4.11 27.72 14.96
N ALA A 621 3.95 28.37 16.10
CA ALA A 621 2.64 28.65 16.68
C ALA A 621 1.84 29.63 15.80
N GLY A 622 0.58 29.30 15.52
CA GLY A 622 -0.32 30.14 14.72
C GLY A 622 -0.23 29.92 13.20
N ARG A 623 0.75 29.14 12.75
CA ARG A 623 0.84 28.65 11.37
C ARG A 623 0.00 27.38 11.20
N ALA A 624 -0.81 27.34 10.17
CA ALA A 624 -1.65 26.18 9.87
C ALA A 624 -1.99 26.10 8.38
N PHE A 625 -2.30 24.89 7.92
CA PHE A 625 -2.76 24.60 6.57
C PHE A 625 -4.14 23.94 6.62
N VAL A 626 -4.96 24.23 5.62
CA VAL A 626 -6.33 23.71 5.51
C VAL A 626 -6.55 23.15 4.12
N ALA A 627 -6.93 21.88 4.02
CA ALA A 627 -7.40 21.25 2.79
C ALA A 627 -8.93 21.24 2.76
N VAL A 628 -9.51 21.71 1.66
CA VAL A 628 -10.96 21.86 1.48
C VAL A 628 -11.37 21.21 0.17
N TYR A 629 -12.52 20.54 0.16
CA TYR A 629 -13.13 20.04 -1.07
C TYR A 629 -14.59 20.47 -1.20
N LYS A 630 -15.08 20.52 -2.45
CA LYS A 630 -16.47 20.84 -2.80
C LYS A 630 -17.03 19.97 -3.93
N TYR A 631 -16.35 18.86 -4.26
CA TYR A 631 -16.74 17.97 -5.37
C TYR A 631 -18.18 17.44 -5.27
N ARG A 632 -18.69 17.29 -4.04
CA ARG A 632 -20.07 16.87 -3.74
C ARG A 632 -21.15 17.88 -4.15
N GLU A 633 -20.74 19.04 -4.64
CA GLU A 633 -21.58 20.07 -5.22
C GLU A 633 -21.10 20.47 -6.62
N ASP A 634 -20.47 19.54 -7.33
CA ASP A 634 -19.99 19.72 -8.71
C ASP A 634 -18.89 20.79 -8.86
N ASP A 635 -18.03 20.93 -7.84
CA ASP A 635 -16.82 21.75 -7.89
C ASP A 635 -15.58 20.92 -7.55
N PHE A 636 -14.84 20.52 -8.59
CA PHE A 636 -13.64 19.70 -8.50
C PHE A 636 -12.35 20.52 -8.30
N SER A 637 -12.45 21.83 -8.07
CA SER A 637 -11.28 22.69 -7.91
C SER A 637 -10.44 22.29 -6.68
N PRO A 638 -9.10 22.36 -6.76
CA PRO A 638 -8.25 22.18 -5.60
C PRO A 638 -8.27 23.43 -4.70
N TYR A 639 -8.40 23.21 -3.39
CA TYR A 639 -8.36 24.27 -2.37
C TYR A 639 -7.41 23.88 -1.23
N ILE A 640 -6.33 24.64 -1.11
CA ILE A 640 -5.42 24.60 0.04
C ILE A 640 -5.24 26.03 0.52
N PHE A 641 -5.37 26.27 1.82
CA PHE A 641 -5.14 27.56 2.46
C PHE A 641 -4.03 27.46 3.50
N ARG A 642 -3.24 28.53 3.64
CA ARG A 642 -2.22 28.69 4.69
C ARG A 642 -2.42 29.98 5.46
N THR A 643 -2.26 29.91 6.78
CA THR A 643 -2.13 31.06 7.69
C THR A 643 -0.77 31.01 8.38
N GLU A 644 -0.25 32.17 8.77
CA GLU A 644 0.94 32.32 9.61
C GLU A 644 0.62 32.94 10.98
N ASP A 645 -0.60 33.47 11.16
CA ASP A 645 -0.88 34.49 12.15
C ASP A 645 -2.13 34.22 12.96
N HIS A 646 -2.39 32.95 13.26
CA HIS A 646 -3.58 32.47 13.97
C HIS A 646 -4.89 32.72 13.20
N GLY A 647 -4.83 32.63 11.87
CA GLY A 647 -5.99 32.72 10.98
C GLY A 647 -6.48 34.15 10.75
N ARG A 648 -5.69 35.16 11.12
CA ARG A 648 -6.04 36.57 10.85
C ARG A 648 -5.89 36.90 9.37
N SER A 649 -4.99 36.22 8.66
CA SER A 649 -4.84 36.30 7.22
C SER A 649 -4.54 34.94 6.61
N TRP A 650 -4.99 34.75 5.37
CA TRP A 650 -4.87 33.49 4.65
C TRP A 650 -4.35 33.69 3.24
N THR A 651 -3.56 32.73 2.77
CA THR A 651 -3.09 32.61 1.39
C THR A 651 -3.64 31.32 0.79
N ARG A 652 -4.28 31.40 -0.37
CA ARG A 652 -4.66 30.20 -1.15
C ARG A 652 -3.43 29.69 -1.90
N LEU A 653 -3.04 28.44 -1.65
CA LEU A 653 -1.80 27.85 -2.16
C LEU A 653 -1.95 27.17 -3.52
N THR A 654 -3.16 26.89 -3.98
CA THR A 654 -3.36 26.31 -5.32
C THR A 654 -4.66 26.79 -5.95
N ASN A 655 -4.62 26.97 -7.26
CA ASN A 655 -5.74 27.36 -8.11
C ASN A 655 -5.90 26.44 -9.33
N GLY A 656 -5.22 25.28 -9.34
CA GLY A 656 -5.24 24.36 -10.48
C GLY A 656 -4.19 24.62 -11.56
N ALA A 657 -3.34 25.64 -11.40
CA ALA A 657 -2.38 26.06 -12.44
C ALA A 657 -0.91 26.06 -11.97
N ASN A 658 -0.64 25.61 -10.74
CA ASN A 658 0.70 25.59 -10.16
C ASN A 658 1.21 24.18 -9.85
N GLY A 659 0.76 23.18 -10.62
CA GLY A 659 1.25 21.79 -10.57
C GLY A 659 0.22 20.76 -10.13
N ILE A 660 -0.71 21.12 -9.24
CA ILE A 660 -1.94 20.35 -9.01
C ILE A 660 -2.96 20.76 -10.09
N PRO A 661 -3.50 19.83 -10.89
CA PRO A 661 -4.52 20.14 -11.91
C PRO A 661 -5.82 20.71 -11.33
N ALA A 662 -6.57 21.44 -12.15
CA ALA A 662 -7.78 22.17 -11.73
C ALA A 662 -8.97 21.26 -11.38
N ASP A 663 -8.92 20.00 -11.74
CA ASP A 663 -9.91 18.95 -11.49
C ASP A 663 -9.44 17.91 -10.46
N HIS A 664 -8.22 18.08 -9.92
CA HIS A 664 -7.65 17.22 -8.89
C HIS A 664 -7.92 17.79 -7.50
N PHE A 665 -9.17 17.71 -7.04
CA PHE A 665 -9.53 18.21 -5.71
C PHE A 665 -8.67 17.58 -4.60
N VAL A 666 -8.26 18.41 -3.65
CA VAL A 666 -7.34 18.04 -2.58
C VAL A 666 -8.12 17.50 -1.39
N ARG A 667 -7.69 16.34 -0.88
CA ARG A 667 -8.27 15.72 0.32
C ARG A 667 -7.45 16.04 1.56
N VAL A 668 -6.12 16.09 1.45
CA VAL A 668 -5.22 16.24 2.60
C VAL A 668 -3.98 17.04 2.23
N VAL A 669 -3.49 17.84 3.18
CA VAL A 669 -2.21 18.53 3.13
C VAL A 669 -1.46 18.31 4.44
N ARG A 670 -0.16 18.02 4.37
CA ARG A 670 0.73 17.86 5.53
C ARG A 670 1.98 18.70 5.36
N GLU A 671 2.40 19.38 6.43
CA GLU A 671 3.70 20.02 6.49
C GLU A 671 4.72 19.03 7.07
N ASP A 672 5.88 18.93 6.43
CA ASP A 672 6.94 18.05 6.89
C ASP A 672 7.57 18.57 8.20
N PRO A 673 7.63 17.78 9.29
CA PRO A 673 8.17 18.23 10.58
C PRO A 673 9.69 18.37 10.59
N ASN A 674 10.40 17.85 9.59
CA ASN A 674 11.85 17.87 9.47
C ASN A 674 12.36 18.95 8.50
N ARG A 675 11.53 19.44 7.57
CA ARG A 675 11.86 20.54 6.65
C ARG A 675 10.68 21.51 6.50
N ARG A 676 10.80 22.72 7.04
CA ARG A 676 9.82 23.80 6.82
C ARG A 676 9.74 24.14 5.33
N GLY A 677 8.53 24.35 4.82
CA GLY A 677 8.28 24.63 3.41
C GLY A 677 8.18 23.39 2.51
N LEU A 678 8.51 22.20 3.02
CA LEU A 678 8.20 20.95 2.34
C LEU A 678 6.78 20.49 2.71
N LEU A 679 5.91 20.39 1.72
CA LEU A 679 4.50 20.01 1.88
C LEU A 679 4.17 18.79 1.03
N TYR A 680 3.27 17.94 1.53
CA TYR A 680 2.68 16.81 0.80
C TYR A 680 1.19 17.02 0.65
N ALA A 681 0.65 16.80 -0.55
CA ALA A 681 -0.79 16.85 -0.81
C ALA A 681 -1.29 15.54 -1.42
N GLY A 682 -2.37 15.02 -0.84
CA GLY A 682 -3.12 13.88 -1.37
C GLY A 682 -4.39 14.37 -2.06
N THR A 683 -4.65 13.87 -3.27
CA THR A 683 -5.82 14.22 -4.10
C THR A 683 -6.67 12.99 -4.41
N GLU A 684 -7.75 13.19 -5.16
CA GLU A 684 -8.53 12.09 -5.73
C GLU A 684 -7.72 11.17 -6.66
N PHE A 685 -6.74 11.73 -7.36
CA PHE A 685 -6.05 11.05 -8.45
C PHE A 685 -4.55 10.84 -8.19
N GLY A 686 -4.08 11.05 -6.95
CA GLY A 686 -2.69 10.77 -6.58
C GLY A 686 -2.03 11.78 -5.65
N MET A 687 -0.70 11.71 -5.63
CA MET A 687 0.19 12.40 -4.69
C MET A 687 0.96 13.57 -5.31
N TYR A 688 1.15 14.64 -4.53
CA TYR A 688 1.94 15.82 -4.91
C TYR A 688 2.86 16.27 -3.77
N VAL A 689 3.96 16.91 -4.14
CA VAL A 689 4.94 17.53 -3.24
C VAL A 689 5.19 18.98 -3.64
N SER A 690 5.45 19.83 -2.64
CA SER A 690 5.91 21.20 -2.84
C SER A 690 7.14 21.44 -1.96
N PHE A 691 8.16 22.09 -2.53
CA PHE A 691 9.41 22.41 -1.84
C PHE A 691 9.51 23.89 -1.43
N ASP A 692 8.47 24.68 -1.73
CA ASP A 692 8.45 26.14 -1.66
C ASP A 692 7.25 26.68 -0.89
N ASP A 693 6.78 25.90 0.09
CA ASP A 693 5.64 26.24 0.94
C ASP A 693 4.31 26.40 0.19
N GLY A 694 4.14 25.58 -0.85
CA GLY A 694 2.91 25.42 -1.62
C GLY A 694 2.75 26.38 -2.79
N ALA A 695 3.75 27.20 -3.12
CA ALA A 695 3.66 28.09 -4.27
C ALA A 695 3.74 27.32 -5.61
N HIS A 696 4.49 26.21 -5.66
CA HIS A 696 4.52 25.26 -6.77
C HIS A 696 4.43 23.82 -6.26
N TRP A 697 3.78 22.97 -7.04
CA TRP A 697 3.57 21.55 -6.76
C TRP A 697 4.09 20.72 -7.93
N GLN A 698 4.46 19.48 -7.64
CA GLN A 698 4.85 18.49 -8.65
C GLN A 698 4.46 17.07 -8.21
N PRO A 699 4.33 16.11 -9.14
CA PRO A 699 3.92 14.75 -8.80
C PRO A 699 4.86 14.04 -7.80
N LEU A 700 4.25 13.58 -6.71
CA LEU A 700 4.67 12.60 -5.69
C LEU A 700 4.42 11.13 -6.08
N GLN A 701 4.11 10.82 -7.35
CA GLN A 701 3.39 9.57 -7.65
C GLN A 701 4.27 8.31 -7.55
N LEU A 702 5.48 8.33 -8.14
CA LEU A 702 6.41 7.19 -8.14
C LEU A 702 5.70 5.88 -8.55
N ASN A 703 5.86 4.80 -7.77
CA ASN A 703 5.20 3.51 -7.95
C ASN A 703 3.86 3.38 -7.21
N LEU A 704 3.34 4.44 -6.57
CA LEU A 704 2.01 4.40 -5.98
C LEU A 704 0.98 4.31 -7.12
N PRO A 705 -0.02 3.42 -7.07
CA PRO A 705 -1.07 3.38 -8.07
C PRO A 705 -1.97 4.62 -7.98
N THR A 706 -2.59 5.01 -9.09
CA THR A 706 -3.64 6.03 -9.11
C THR A 706 -4.79 5.58 -8.22
N THR A 707 -5.08 6.31 -7.14
CA THR A 707 -6.14 5.97 -6.17
C THR A 707 -6.46 7.20 -5.31
N PRO A 708 -7.67 7.33 -4.75
CA PRO A 708 -7.98 8.42 -3.83
C PRO A 708 -7.09 8.36 -2.59
N ILE A 709 -6.37 9.44 -2.33
CA ILE A 709 -5.54 9.61 -1.14
C ILE A 709 -6.35 10.31 -0.06
N THR A 710 -6.79 9.58 0.95
CA THR A 710 -7.75 10.09 1.94
C THR A 710 -7.10 10.78 3.12
N ASP A 711 -5.90 10.35 3.51
CA ASP A 711 -5.15 10.92 4.61
C ASP A 711 -3.65 10.55 4.56
N LEU A 712 -2.83 11.35 5.24
CA LEU A 712 -1.38 11.23 5.27
C LEU A 712 -0.84 11.40 6.69
N LYS A 713 0.27 10.72 7.02
CA LYS A 713 1.02 10.96 8.25
C LYS A 713 2.53 10.92 7.99
N VAL A 714 3.21 12.02 8.28
CA VAL A 714 4.68 12.03 8.32
C VAL A 714 5.13 11.59 9.71
N HIS A 715 5.90 10.51 9.79
CA HIS A 715 6.40 9.99 11.05
C HIS A 715 7.78 9.36 10.86
N ARG A 716 8.76 9.78 11.67
CA ARG A 716 10.13 9.23 11.63
C ARG A 716 10.78 9.28 10.24
N LYS A 717 10.51 10.35 9.50
CA LYS A 717 10.91 10.54 8.09
C LYS A 717 10.33 9.48 7.13
N ASP A 718 9.23 8.83 7.48
CA ASP A 718 8.44 8.05 6.55
C ASP A 718 7.13 8.80 6.25
N LEU A 719 6.62 8.68 5.03
CA LEU A 719 5.29 9.17 4.66
C LEU A 719 4.32 7.99 4.61
N VAL A 720 3.43 7.90 5.59
CA VAL A 720 2.37 6.89 5.63
C VAL A 720 1.15 7.42 4.89
N VAL A 721 0.60 6.60 4.00
CA VAL A 721 -0.49 6.96 3.09
C VAL A 721 -1.68 6.05 3.34
N ALA A 722 -2.85 6.64 3.62
CA ALA A 722 -4.13 5.96 3.52
C ALA A 722 -4.74 6.18 2.13
N THR A 723 -5.21 5.09 1.54
CA THR A 723 -5.90 5.09 0.26
C THR A 723 -7.33 4.62 0.44
N GLN A 724 -8.20 4.95 -0.51
CA GLN A 724 -9.53 4.38 -0.59
C GLN A 724 -9.58 3.32 -1.70
N GLY A 725 -9.08 2.11 -1.42
CA GLY A 725 -9.16 0.98 -2.36
C GLY A 725 -7.82 0.32 -2.70
N ARG A 726 -6.70 0.75 -2.10
CA ARG A 726 -5.36 0.15 -2.30
C ARG A 726 -4.61 -0.10 -0.98
N SER A 727 -5.33 -0.20 0.15
CA SER A 727 -4.73 -0.42 1.48
C SER A 727 -3.74 0.68 1.92
N PHE A 728 -2.91 0.45 2.95
CA PHE A 728 -1.89 1.41 3.39
C PHE A 728 -0.58 1.27 2.61
N TRP A 729 0.09 2.42 2.42
CA TRP A 729 1.42 2.49 1.83
C TRP A 729 2.37 3.32 2.68
N ILE A 730 3.68 3.07 2.56
CA ILE A 730 4.74 3.86 3.19
C ILE A 730 5.78 4.23 2.13
N LEU A 731 6.06 5.52 1.94
CA LEU A 731 7.32 5.95 1.31
C LEU A 731 8.40 5.91 2.38
N ASP A 732 9.25 4.89 2.31
CA ASP A 732 10.31 4.68 3.29
C ASP A 732 11.43 5.71 3.04
N ASP A 733 11.79 6.48 4.08
CA ASP A 733 12.88 7.48 4.10
C ASP A 733 12.75 8.71 3.17
N LEU A 734 12.14 9.78 3.70
CA LEU A 734 12.03 11.12 3.10
C LEU A 734 13.34 11.92 3.12
N SER A 735 14.45 11.38 3.66
CA SER A 735 15.71 12.12 3.78
C SER A 735 16.24 12.69 2.46
N PRO A 736 16.08 12.04 1.28
CA PRO A 736 16.43 12.66 0.01
C PRO A 736 15.65 13.95 -0.26
N LEU A 737 14.32 13.93 -0.07
CA LEU A 737 13.48 15.13 -0.24
C LEU A 737 13.83 16.23 0.77
N HIS A 738 14.29 15.88 1.97
CA HIS A 738 14.78 16.88 2.95
C HIS A 738 16.06 17.58 2.50
N GLN A 739 16.86 16.95 1.64
CA GLN A 739 18.17 17.41 1.20
C GLN A 739 18.16 18.10 -0.17
N LEU A 740 17.08 17.99 -0.95
CA LEU A 740 16.99 18.65 -2.26
C LEU A 740 17.01 20.17 -2.13
N THR A 741 18.04 20.80 -2.68
CA THR A 741 18.20 22.25 -2.81
C THR A 741 18.62 22.59 -4.25
N ASP A 742 18.58 23.88 -4.62
CA ASP A 742 19.09 24.36 -5.91
C ASP A 742 20.55 23.93 -6.14
N GLU A 743 21.37 23.92 -5.09
CA GLU A 743 22.76 23.49 -5.16
C GLU A 743 22.87 22.00 -5.47
N VAL A 744 22.04 21.15 -4.86
CA VAL A 744 22.02 19.71 -5.16
C VAL A 744 21.54 19.46 -6.59
N ALA A 745 20.46 20.13 -7.00
CA ALA A 745 19.90 19.99 -8.35
C ALA A 745 20.82 20.47 -9.47
N ALA A 746 21.83 21.29 -9.16
CA ALA A 746 22.82 21.78 -10.12
C ALA A 746 24.11 20.94 -10.16
N THR A 747 24.19 19.83 -9.42
CA THR A 747 25.37 18.96 -9.40
C THR A 747 25.30 17.85 -10.43
N ASP A 748 26.44 17.49 -11.04
CA ASP A 748 26.53 16.33 -11.94
C ASP A 748 26.41 15.00 -11.18
N ALA A 749 26.74 14.99 -9.89
CA ALA A 749 26.62 13.85 -8.99
C ALA A 749 26.45 14.30 -7.53
N HIS A 750 25.63 13.57 -6.77
CA HIS A 750 25.37 13.84 -5.35
C HIS A 750 25.22 12.55 -4.54
N LEU A 751 25.79 12.51 -3.34
CA LEU A 751 25.56 11.44 -2.37
C LEU A 751 24.73 12.00 -1.21
N PHE A 752 23.53 11.47 -1.01
CA PHE A 752 22.64 11.93 0.05
C PHE A 752 23.09 11.36 1.41
N THR A 753 23.01 12.17 2.47
CA THR A 753 23.25 11.70 3.83
C THR A 753 22.18 10.66 4.21
N PRO A 754 22.57 9.40 4.54
CA PRO A 754 21.62 8.38 4.95
C PRO A 754 20.99 8.68 6.32
N ARG A 755 19.75 8.23 6.54
CA ARG A 755 19.14 8.29 7.88
C ARG A 755 19.80 7.33 8.86
N THR A 756 19.61 7.59 10.16
CA THR A 756 19.88 6.58 11.20
C THR A 756 19.08 5.31 10.91
N THR A 757 19.75 4.17 10.93
CA THR A 757 19.12 2.86 10.71
C THR A 757 19.20 1.98 11.96
N TYR A 758 18.30 1.01 12.07
CA TYR A 758 18.25 0.07 13.17
C TYR A 758 18.58 -1.33 12.67
N GLN A 759 19.34 -2.09 13.46
CA GLN A 759 19.59 -3.52 13.23
C GLN A 759 18.34 -4.34 13.54
N MET A 760 17.35 -4.23 12.67
CA MET A 760 16.14 -5.01 12.73
C MET A 760 16.26 -6.19 11.77
N GLU A 761 16.07 -7.39 12.29
CA GLU A 761 16.04 -8.60 11.47
C GLU A 761 14.92 -8.51 10.41
N ASN A 762 15.23 -9.01 9.21
CA ASN A 762 14.29 -9.14 8.10
C ASN A 762 14.47 -10.53 7.44
N GLY A 763 14.15 -11.61 8.15
CA GLY A 763 14.07 -12.98 7.64
C GLY A 763 12.73 -13.68 7.97
N GLY A 764 12.22 -14.49 7.02
CA GLY A 764 11.05 -15.35 7.22
C GLY A 764 10.50 -15.97 5.93
N PHE A 765 9.76 -17.07 6.06
CA PHE A 765 9.03 -17.71 4.94
C PHE A 765 7.85 -16.82 4.53
N ARG A 766 7.75 -16.48 3.24
CA ARG A 766 6.65 -15.68 2.70
C ARG A 766 5.63 -16.57 2.00
N GLY A 767 4.34 -16.30 2.24
CA GLY A 767 3.27 -16.75 1.34
C GLY A 767 3.25 -15.87 0.09
N GLY A 768 2.73 -16.39 -1.03
CA GLY A 768 2.77 -15.76 -2.36
C GLY A 768 1.94 -14.47 -2.55
N GLN A 769 1.49 -13.82 -1.48
CA GLN A 769 0.65 -12.60 -1.49
C GLN A 769 0.99 -11.67 -0.30
N ALA A 770 2.19 -11.80 0.28
CA ALA A 770 2.63 -10.89 1.35
C ALA A 770 3.00 -9.51 0.75
N PRO A 771 2.74 -8.39 1.45
CA PRO A 771 3.25 -7.09 1.04
C PRO A 771 4.78 -7.10 0.95
N THR A 772 5.33 -6.22 0.11
CA THR A 772 6.78 -6.04 -0.03
C THR A 772 7.39 -5.78 1.35
N PRO A 773 8.51 -6.43 1.70
CA PRO A 773 9.19 -6.23 2.98
C PRO A 773 9.74 -4.82 3.08
N ALA A 774 9.88 -4.30 4.31
CA ALA A 774 10.66 -3.10 4.52
C ALA A 774 12.11 -3.32 4.06
N PRO A 775 12.86 -2.27 3.67
CA PRO A 775 14.28 -2.41 3.36
C PRO A 775 15.07 -2.99 4.55
N ASP A 776 15.87 -4.01 4.28
CA ASP A 776 16.70 -4.72 5.26
C ASP A 776 18.08 -4.09 5.38
N GLY A 777 18.16 -2.87 5.95
CA GLY A 777 19.44 -2.23 6.24
C GLY A 777 19.46 -0.71 6.13
N ALA A 778 20.63 -0.14 5.81
CA ALA A 778 20.78 1.28 5.51
C ALA A 778 20.38 1.56 4.06
N LEU A 779 19.37 2.42 3.88
CA LEU A 779 19.03 2.98 2.57
C LEU A 779 20.04 4.06 2.20
N LEU A 780 20.74 3.86 1.10
CA LEU A 780 21.71 4.78 0.54
C LEU A 780 21.16 5.30 -0.79
N HIS A 781 21.22 6.60 -0.98
CA HIS A 781 20.72 7.26 -2.16
C HIS A 781 21.82 8.13 -2.77
N TYR A 782 21.90 8.16 -4.09
CA TYR A 782 22.80 9.06 -4.82
C TYR A 782 22.17 9.45 -6.16
N TYR A 783 22.57 10.60 -6.69
CA TYR A 783 22.15 11.13 -7.98
C TYR A 783 23.33 11.16 -8.94
N LEU A 784 23.10 10.82 -10.20
CA LEU A 784 24.03 10.93 -11.31
C LEU A 784 23.31 11.61 -12.48
N ASP A 785 23.76 12.77 -12.94
CA ASP A 785 23.09 13.52 -14.01
C ASP A 785 23.05 12.73 -15.33
N GLU A 786 24.14 12.03 -15.62
CA GLU A 786 24.26 11.10 -16.74
C GLU A 786 24.80 9.75 -16.26
N LYS A 787 24.50 8.68 -17.00
CA LYS A 787 25.07 7.35 -16.74
C LYS A 787 26.59 7.39 -16.99
N PRO A 788 27.44 7.15 -15.97
CA PRO A 788 28.89 7.26 -16.12
C PRO A 788 29.46 6.17 -17.04
N ALA A 789 30.53 6.50 -17.75
CA ALA A 789 31.30 5.55 -18.58
C ALA A 789 32.45 4.89 -17.81
N GLU A 790 32.74 5.36 -16.60
CA GLU A 790 33.82 4.91 -15.73
C GLU A 790 33.27 4.06 -14.59
N GLU A 791 34.12 3.23 -13.97
CA GLU A 791 33.73 2.40 -12.82
C GLU A 791 33.20 3.27 -11.67
N VAL A 792 32.05 2.87 -11.13
CA VAL A 792 31.47 3.48 -9.93
C VAL A 792 31.75 2.59 -8.74
N THR A 793 32.24 3.18 -7.65
CA THR A 793 32.56 2.47 -6.42
C THR A 793 31.84 3.07 -5.23
N LEU A 794 31.17 2.23 -4.44
CA LEU A 794 30.57 2.58 -3.16
C LEU A 794 31.27 1.82 -2.02
N ASN A 795 31.99 2.56 -1.17
CA ASN A 795 32.66 2.01 0.02
C ASN A 795 31.82 2.28 1.26
N ILE A 796 31.63 1.26 2.08
CA ILE A 796 31.19 1.42 3.47
C ILE A 796 32.44 1.40 4.35
N LEU A 797 32.59 2.39 5.22
CA LEU A 797 33.70 2.52 6.16
C LEU A 797 33.18 2.54 7.59
N ASP A 798 33.96 2.00 8.51
CA ASP A 798 33.68 2.10 9.94
C ASP A 798 34.15 3.44 10.53
N ALA A 799 34.05 3.56 11.86
CA ALA A 799 34.41 4.75 12.60
C ALA A 799 35.91 5.07 12.49
N GLU A 800 36.76 4.05 12.39
CA GLU A 800 38.20 4.15 12.23
C GLU A 800 38.61 4.52 10.80
N GLY A 801 37.74 4.28 9.83
CA GLY A 801 37.99 4.52 8.41
C GLY A 801 38.52 3.32 7.65
N ASP A 802 38.44 2.15 8.26
CA ASP A 802 38.71 0.90 7.57
C ASP A 802 37.50 0.57 6.67
N VAL A 803 37.80 0.04 5.48
CA VAL A 803 36.76 -0.36 4.53
C VAL A 803 36.10 -1.63 5.04
N VAL A 804 34.81 -1.51 5.35
CA VAL A 804 33.93 -2.62 5.74
C VAL A 804 33.58 -3.45 4.51
N ARG A 805 33.13 -2.78 3.44
CA ARG A 805 32.71 -3.43 2.20
C ARG A 805 32.84 -2.45 1.04
N THR A 806 33.15 -2.99 -0.14
CA THR A 806 33.18 -2.25 -1.40
C THR A 806 32.22 -2.90 -2.36
N TYR A 807 31.40 -2.08 -3.01
CA TYR A 807 30.60 -2.45 -4.16
C TYR A 807 31.14 -1.66 -5.34
N SER A 808 31.40 -2.33 -6.46
CA SER A 808 31.73 -1.64 -7.70
C SER A 808 30.90 -2.21 -8.84
N ALA A 809 30.63 -1.36 -9.81
CA ALA A 809 29.98 -1.74 -11.05
C ALA A 809 30.78 -1.11 -12.20
N ASP A 810 31.15 -1.94 -13.16
CA ASP A 810 31.58 -1.48 -14.48
C ASP A 810 30.30 -1.21 -15.30
N PRO A 811 29.97 0.05 -15.61
CA PRO A 811 28.73 0.39 -16.32
C PRO A 811 28.65 -0.20 -17.73
N THR A 812 29.75 -0.78 -18.24
CA THR A 812 29.86 -1.40 -19.57
C THR A 812 29.73 -2.93 -19.57
N ALA A 813 29.65 -3.58 -18.41
CA ALA A 813 29.48 -5.03 -18.29
C ALA A 813 28.00 -5.45 -18.46
N GLU A 814 27.75 -6.56 -19.15
CA GLU A 814 26.38 -7.08 -19.42
C GLU A 814 25.75 -7.85 -18.22
N ASP A 815 26.50 -8.10 -17.15
CA ASP A 815 26.02 -8.89 -16.00
C ASP A 815 25.40 -8.00 -14.90
N ASN A 816 24.07 -7.90 -14.94
CA ASN A 816 23.25 -7.33 -13.86
C ASN A 816 22.79 -8.46 -12.92
N ASP A 817 23.56 -8.74 -11.87
CA ASP A 817 23.02 -9.42 -10.69
C ASP A 817 22.26 -8.39 -9.83
N GLU A 818 21.13 -8.76 -9.21
CA GLU A 818 20.34 -7.87 -8.34
C GLU A 818 21.13 -7.36 -7.11
N SER A 819 22.29 -7.97 -6.82
CA SER A 819 23.22 -7.57 -5.77
C SER A 819 24.26 -6.52 -6.21
N SER A 820 24.27 -6.14 -7.49
CA SER A 820 25.18 -5.14 -8.05
C SER A 820 24.78 -3.71 -7.68
N LEU A 821 25.77 -2.81 -7.64
CA LEU A 821 25.54 -1.39 -7.38
C LEU A 821 24.80 -0.76 -8.58
N PRO A 822 23.60 -0.16 -8.40
CA PRO A 822 22.87 0.47 -9.50
C PRO A 822 23.65 1.64 -10.08
N VAL A 823 23.77 1.73 -11.40
CA VAL A 823 24.47 2.85 -12.05
C VAL A 823 23.66 3.28 -13.26
N GLU A 824 22.60 4.04 -12.99
CA GLU A 824 21.75 4.66 -14.00
C GLU A 824 21.80 6.19 -13.90
N ALA A 825 21.44 6.89 -14.97
CA ALA A 825 21.18 8.33 -14.90
C ALA A 825 19.96 8.59 -14.00
N GLY A 826 19.96 9.72 -13.30
CA GLY A 826 18.99 10.04 -12.26
C GLY A 826 19.38 9.51 -10.88
N MET A 827 18.39 9.42 -10.00
CA MET A 827 18.54 8.93 -8.65
C MET A 827 18.73 7.41 -8.69
N ASN A 828 19.62 6.93 -7.83
CA ASN A 828 19.89 5.53 -7.59
C ASN A 828 19.66 5.23 -6.11
N ARG A 829 19.18 4.03 -5.82
CA ARG A 829 18.85 3.56 -4.47
C ARG A 829 19.54 2.22 -4.23
N PHE A 830 20.27 2.12 -3.11
CA PHE A 830 20.99 0.92 -2.72
C PHE A 830 20.78 0.60 -1.24
N VAL A 831 20.64 -0.68 -0.89
CA VAL A 831 20.48 -1.12 0.51
C VAL A 831 21.75 -1.82 0.98
N TRP A 832 22.50 -1.18 1.88
CA TRP A 832 23.54 -1.91 2.62
C TRP A 832 22.89 -2.69 3.76
N ARG A 833 22.93 -4.03 3.66
CA ARG A 833 22.32 -4.97 4.62
C ARG A 833 22.96 -5.00 6.02
N LEU A 834 23.82 -4.03 6.33
CA LEU A 834 24.53 -3.91 7.60
C LEU A 834 25.38 -5.15 7.89
N GLU A 835 26.03 -5.69 6.86
CA GLU A 835 26.90 -6.86 6.98
C GLU A 835 28.32 -6.57 6.48
N TYR A 836 29.30 -7.05 7.24
CA TYR A 836 30.68 -7.29 6.80
C TYR A 836 30.75 -8.53 5.91
N PRO A 837 31.78 -8.67 5.05
CA PRO A 837 31.98 -9.86 4.23
C PRO A 837 31.99 -11.15 5.06
N GLY A 838 31.38 -12.19 4.50
CA GLY A 838 31.40 -13.56 5.02
C GLY A 838 32.74 -14.26 4.78
N PRO A 839 32.90 -15.51 5.23
CA PRO A 839 34.09 -16.31 4.98
C PRO A 839 34.19 -16.70 3.49
N THR A 840 35.41 -16.86 2.97
CA THR A 840 35.57 -17.46 1.63
C THR A 840 35.59 -18.99 1.73
N VAL A 841 34.85 -19.67 0.86
CA VAL A 841 34.74 -21.13 0.83
C VAL A 841 35.14 -21.68 -0.55
N VAL A 842 35.52 -22.96 -0.63
CA VAL A 842 35.79 -23.61 -1.93
C VAL A 842 34.48 -23.94 -2.64
N ASP A 843 34.44 -23.89 -3.97
CA ASP A 843 33.19 -23.95 -4.76
C ASP A 843 32.41 -25.25 -4.58
N ASP A 844 33.09 -26.35 -4.30
CA ASP A 844 32.52 -27.68 -4.06
C ASP A 844 32.21 -27.93 -2.57
N ALA A 845 32.37 -26.94 -1.69
CA ALA A 845 32.07 -27.10 -0.28
C ALA A 845 30.57 -27.26 -0.04
N VAL A 846 30.19 -28.40 0.52
CA VAL A 846 28.82 -28.66 0.97
C VAL A 846 28.69 -28.29 2.45
N MET A 847 27.94 -27.22 2.74
CA MET A 847 27.70 -26.73 4.09
C MET A 847 26.40 -27.30 4.68
N SER A 848 26.51 -27.96 5.83
CA SER A 848 25.38 -28.50 6.58
C SER A 848 24.95 -27.55 7.67
N LEU A 849 23.66 -27.17 7.68
CA LEU A 849 23.06 -26.33 8.73
C LEU A 849 23.87 -25.06 9.03
N SER A 850 24.57 -24.53 8.03
CA SER A 850 25.49 -23.41 8.18
C SER A 850 25.21 -22.36 7.11
N ASP A 851 25.23 -21.10 7.50
CA ASP A 851 25.18 -19.92 6.66
C ASP A 851 26.58 -19.29 6.60
N THR A 852 27.11 -19.14 5.38
CA THR A 852 28.40 -18.49 5.10
C THR A 852 28.23 -17.08 4.54
N GLY A 853 27.06 -16.46 4.75
CA GLY A 853 26.79 -15.06 4.44
C GLY A 853 27.56 -14.08 5.33
N GLY A 854 27.25 -12.78 5.21
CA GLY A 854 27.99 -11.72 5.90
C GLY A 854 27.81 -11.71 7.43
N LEU A 855 28.77 -11.10 8.14
CA LEU A 855 28.70 -10.92 9.59
C LEU A 855 27.97 -9.60 9.91
N PRO A 856 26.93 -9.57 10.76
CA PRO A 856 26.24 -8.34 11.12
C PRO A 856 27.21 -7.29 11.67
N ALA A 857 27.18 -6.09 11.10
CA ALA A 857 27.92 -4.94 11.56
C ALA A 857 27.46 -4.59 12.99
N PRO A 858 28.33 -4.21 13.93
CA PRO A 858 27.91 -3.78 15.27
C PRO A 858 27.26 -2.38 15.25
N PRO A 859 26.40 -2.04 16.22
CA PRO A 859 25.87 -0.68 16.34
C PRO A 859 27.00 0.34 16.53
N GLY A 860 26.99 1.40 15.75
CA GLY A 860 28.09 2.36 15.69
C GLY A 860 27.91 3.39 14.58
N ARG A 861 28.94 4.22 14.42
CA ARG A 861 29.00 5.22 13.35
C ARG A 861 29.70 4.63 12.13
N TYR A 862 29.09 4.82 10.98
CA TYR A 862 29.62 4.39 9.69
C TYR A 862 29.66 5.56 8.71
N ARG A 863 30.44 5.38 7.65
CA ARG A 863 30.51 6.31 6.54
C ARG A 863 30.26 5.57 5.24
N VAL A 864 29.59 6.23 4.31
CA VAL A 864 29.47 5.79 2.92
C VAL A 864 30.28 6.74 2.06
N ARG A 865 31.10 6.21 1.16
CA ARG A 865 31.83 6.97 0.16
C ARG A 865 31.45 6.49 -1.22
N LEU A 866 30.97 7.39 -2.07
CA LEU A 866 30.72 7.14 -3.48
C LEU A 866 31.84 7.77 -4.30
N THR A 867 32.39 7.03 -5.26
CA THR A 867 33.43 7.48 -6.19
C THR A 867 32.97 7.22 -7.61
N VAL A 868 33.03 8.24 -8.46
CA VAL A 868 32.67 8.22 -9.89
C VAL A 868 33.80 8.92 -10.64
N GLY A 869 34.71 8.14 -11.23
CA GLY A 869 35.92 8.70 -11.84
C GLY A 869 36.76 9.52 -10.86
N ASP A 870 37.01 10.79 -11.20
CA ASP A 870 37.73 11.74 -10.34
C ASP A 870 36.85 12.36 -9.23
N TRP A 871 35.52 12.20 -9.28
CA TRP A 871 34.60 12.74 -8.28
C TRP A 871 34.40 11.75 -7.13
N SER A 872 34.33 12.27 -5.90
CA SER A 872 33.97 11.46 -4.73
C SER A 872 33.26 12.27 -3.66
N ALA A 873 32.28 11.68 -2.99
CA ALA A 873 31.61 12.25 -1.82
C ALA A 873 31.58 11.22 -0.68
N GLU A 874 31.59 11.71 0.57
CA GLU A 874 31.53 10.87 1.77
C GLU A 874 30.50 11.44 2.76
N GLU A 875 29.60 10.57 3.22
CA GLU A 875 28.53 10.91 4.15
C GLU A 875 28.55 9.99 5.38
N THR A 876 28.09 10.49 6.52
CA THR A 876 28.10 9.76 7.81
C THR A 876 26.68 9.38 8.25
N PHE A 877 26.51 8.18 8.79
CA PHE A 877 25.25 7.74 9.40
C PHE A 877 25.49 6.82 10.60
N ASP A 878 24.47 6.69 11.45
CA ASP A 878 24.54 5.86 12.65
C ASP A 878 23.68 4.60 12.48
N VAL A 879 24.23 3.46 12.90
CA VAL A 879 23.52 2.18 13.03
C VAL A 879 23.23 1.95 14.51
N GLN A 880 21.96 1.80 14.87
CA GLN A 880 21.51 1.55 16.24
C GLN A 880 21.06 0.11 16.44
N LYS A 881 21.17 -0.37 17.68
CA LYS A 881 20.57 -1.65 18.09
C LYS A 881 19.04 -1.58 17.97
N ASP A 882 18.39 -2.70 17.72
CA ASP A 882 16.95 -2.86 17.91
C ASP A 882 16.53 -2.36 19.32
N PRO A 883 15.65 -1.35 19.39
CA PRO A 883 15.19 -0.81 20.67
C PRO A 883 14.23 -1.74 21.40
N ARG A 884 13.71 -2.80 20.77
CA ARG A 884 12.89 -3.84 21.43
C ARG A 884 13.74 -4.72 22.35
N GLU A 885 15.03 -4.84 22.05
CA GLU A 885 15.97 -5.69 22.79
C GLU A 885 16.56 -4.95 24.00
N ASN A 886 15.76 -4.82 25.05
CA ASN A 886 16.11 -4.06 26.25
C ASN A 886 17.22 -4.68 27.11
N ASN A 887 17.45 -5.99 26.99
CA ASN A 887 18.45 -6.72 27.78
C ASN A 887 19.79 -6.92 27.06
N VAL A 888 19.92 -6.40 25.83
CA VAL A 888 21.14 -6.52 25.01
C VAL A 888 21.79 -5.14 24.91
N SER A 889 23.05 -5.04 25.32
CA SER A 889 23.83 -3.82 25.21
C SER A 889 24.61 -3.75 23.89
N THR A 890 25.02 -2.56 23.47
CA THR A 890 25.91 -2.42 22.30
C THR A 890 27.25 -3.12 22.51
N ALA A 891 27.74 -3.23 23.76
CA ALA A 891 28.95 -3.97 24.09
C ALA A 891 28.78 -5.49 23.92
N ASP A 892 27.57 -6.02 24.12
CA ASP A 892 27.27 -7.44 23.89
C ASP A 892 27.30 -7.75 22.39
N LEU A 893 26.73 -6.87 21.57
CA LEU A 893 26.76 -6.97 20.10
C LEU A 893 28.17 -6.76 19.54
N GLN A 894 28.97 -5.90 20.16
CA GLN A 894 30.40 -5.79 19.82
C GLN A 894 31.15 -7.10 20.13
N ALA A 895 30.90 -7.72 21.29
CA ALA A 895 31.53 -9.00 21.63
C ALA A 895 31.10 -10.14 20.69
N GLN A 896 29.85 -10.12 20.20
CA GLN A 896 29.37 -11.01 19.15
C GLN A 896 30.17 -10.82 17.85
N PHE A 897 30.30 -9.56 17.41
CA PHE A 897 31.05 -9.22 16.20
C PHE A 897 32.53 -9.63 16.32
N ASP A 898 33.19 -9.32 17.43
CA ASP A 898 34.61 -9.62 17.65
C ASP A 898 34.90 -11.12 17.59
N LEU A 899 34.04 -11.95 18.18
CA LEU A 899 34.17 -13.41 18.08
C LEU A 899 33.81 -13.90 16.68
N GLY A 900 32.71 -13.41 16.11
CA GLY A 900 32.26 -13.79 14.77
C GLY A 900 33.31 -13.51 13.70
N ARG A 901 34.04 -12.39 13.82
CA ARG A 901 35.17 -12.05 12.97
C ARG A 901 36.31 -13.07 13.09
N GLN A 902 36.69 -13.44 14.30
CA GLN A 902 37.72 -14.46 14.52
C GLN A 902 37.32 -15.82 13.91
N VAL A 903 36.08 -16.24 14.12
CA VAL A 903 35.53 -17.48 13.56
C VAL A 903 35.53 -17.44 12.02
N ARG A 904 35.09 -16.32 11.42
CA ARG A 904 35.10 -16.10 9.97
C ARG A 904 36.50 -16.18 9.38
N ASP A 905 37.44 -15.46 9.99
CA ASP A 905 38.82 -15.38 9.51
C ASP A 905 39.47 -16.77 9.55
N ARG A 906 39.21 -17.54 10.62
CA ARG A 906 39.69 -18.91 10.75
C ARG A 906 39.07 -19.87 9.74
N LEU A 907 37.76 -19.76 9.48
CA LEU A 907 37.10 -20.55 8.44
C LEU A 907 37.66 -20.23 7.05
N THR A 908 37.92 -18.96 6.75
CA THR A 908 38.57 -18.54 5.50
C THR A 908 39.96 -19.17 5.38
N GLU A 909 40.76 -19.13 6.45
CA GLU A 909 42.10 -19.74 6.47
C GLU A 909 42.06 -21.26 6.25
N VAL A 910 41.05 -21.96 6.79
CA VAL A 910 40.82 -23.38 6.52
C VAL A 910 40.57 -23.62 5.03
N HIS A 911 39.72 -22.83 4.38
CA HIS A 911 39.44 -22.98 2.95
C HIS A 911 40.60 -22.56 2.06
N ASP A 912 41.35 -21.50 2.39
CA ASP A 912 42.59 -21.13 1.70
C ASP A 912 43.64 -22.24 1.80
N THR A 913 43.71 -22.90 2.96
CA THR A 913 44.56 -24.06 3.16
C THR A 913 44.13 -25.23 2.28
N ILE A 914 42.83 -25.51 2.17
CA ILE A 914 42.31 -26.55 1.25
C ILE A 914 42.68 -26.24 -0.21
N ARG A 915 42.51 -24.99 -0.66
CA ARG A 915 42.94 -24.56 -2.01
C ARG A 915 44.44 -24.81 -2.23
N THR A 916 45.25 -24.47 -1.22
CA THR A 916 46.71 -24.69 -1.26
C THR A 916 47.05 -26.18 -1.34
N ILE A 917 46.41 -27.01 -0.52
CA ILE A 917 46.60 -28.47 -0.53
C ILE A 917 46.26 -29.04 -1.90
N ARG A 918 45.08 -28.71 -2.45
CA ARG A 918 44.63 -29.19 -3.77
C ARG A 918 45.57 -28.75 -4.89
N SER A 919 46.06 -27.50 -4.86
CA SER A 919 47.06 -27.00 -5.80
C SER A 919 48.36 -27.79 -5.73
N ILE A 920 48.89 -28.05 -4.53
CA ILE A 920 50.12 -28.83 -4.35
C ILE A 920 49.92 -30.27 -4.83
N ARG A 921 48.79 -30.91 -4.51
CA ARG A 921 48.48 -32.28 -4.95
C ARG A 921 48.45 -32.39 -6.47
N SER A 922 47.82 -31.43 -7.16
CA SER A 922 47.79 -31.35 -8.62
C SER A 922 49.20 -31.15 -9.20
N GLN A 923 49.99 -30.22 -8.66
CA GLN A 923 51.36 -30.00 -9.11
C GLN A 923 52.27 -31.22 -8.86
N LEU A 924 52.08 -31.96 -7.77
CA LEU A 924 52.83 -33.19 -7.49
C LEU A 924 52.50 -34.30 -8.50
N ALA A 925 51.24 -34.43 -8.91
CA ALA A 925 50.85 -35.38 -9.95
C ALA A 925 51.55 -35.04 -11.28
N ASP A 926 51.52 -33.76 -11.68
CA ASP A 926 52.24 -33.26 -12.86
C ASP A 926 53.74 -33.51 -12.78
N VAL A 927 54.35 -33.34 -11.60
CA VAL A 927 55.78 -33.58 -11.40
C VAL A 927 56.10 -35.07 -11.54
N VAL A 928 55.31 -35.96 -10.94
CA VAL A 928 55.51 -37.41 -11.08
C VAL A 928 55.43 -37.82 -12.55
N ASP A 929 54.40 -37.37 -13.28
CA ASP A 929 54.24 -37.66 -14.70
C ASP A 929 55.42 -37.16 -15.55
N ARG A 930 55.95 -35.97 -15.24
CA ARG A 930 57.11 -35.40 -15.95
C ARG A 930 58.41 -36.14 -15.64
N VAL A 931 58.62 -36.54 -14.39
CA VAL A 931 59.82 -37.29 -13.95
C VAL A 931 59.83 -38.69 -14.58
N GLU A 932 58.66 -39.32 -14.76
CA GLU A 932 58.56 -40.61 -15.45
C GLU A 932 58.86 -40.53 -16.95
N GLN A 933 58.65 -39.35 -17.55
CA GLN A 933 58.88 -39.08 -18.98
C GLN A 933 60.25 -38.44 -19.27
N SER A 934 61.07 -38.18 -18.24
CA SER A 934 62.38 -37.53 -18.39
C SER A 934 63.52 -38.54 -18.64
N ASP A 935 64.70 -38.04 -19.02
CA ASP A 935 65.95 -38.82 -19.12
C ASP A 935 66.60 -39.10 -17.73
N THR A 936 65.88 -38.83 -16.63
CA THR A 936 66.37 -39.02 -15.25
C THR A 936 66.58 -40.51 -14.95
N ALA A 937 67.64 -40.85 -14.21
CA ALA A 937 67.98 -42.24 -13.92
C ALA A 937 66.86 -42.93 -13.11
N PRO A 938 66.47 -44.19 -13.42
CA PRO A 938 65.34 -44.87 -12.76
C PRO A 938 65.36 -44.86 -11.22
N PRO A 939 66.52 -45.04 -10.53
CA PRO A 939 66.55 -44.95 -9.06
C PRO A 939 66.22 -43.57 -8.49
N VAL A 940 66.46 -42.50 -9.27
CA VAL A 940 66.14 -41.12 -8.90
C VAL A 940 64.66 -40.84 -9.12
N VAL A 941 64.10 -41.33 -10.24
CA VAL A 941 62.65 -41.31 -10.53
C VAL A 941 61.88 -41.99 -9.40
N ASP A 942 62.26 -43.22 -9.02
CA ASP A 942 61.62 -43.96 -7.94
C ASP A 942 61.71 -43.24 -6.59
N SER A 943 62.83 -42.58 -6.30
CA SER A 943 63.00 -41.80 -5.06
C SER A 943 62.12 -40.55 -5.03
N ILE A 944 61.99 -39.84 -6.16
CA ILE A 944 61.12 -38.67 -6.29
C ILE A 944 59.66 -39.09 -6.13
N ARG A 945 59.23 -40.13 -6.85
CA ARG A 945 57.89 -40.70 -6.77
C ARG A 945 57.53 -41.14 -5.35
N THR A 946 58.40 -41.91 -4.69
CA THR A 946 58.16 -42.35 -3.30
C THR A 946 57.98 -41.15 -2.34
N THR A 947 58.71 -40.06 -2.57
CA THR A 947 58.59 -38.84 -1.74
C THR A 947 57.30 -38.10 -2.06
N ALA A 948 56.96 -37.95 -3.35
CA ALA A 948 55.74 -37.31 -3.81
C ALA A 948 54.48 -38.06 -3.36
N ASP A 949 54.46 -39.40 -3.46
CA ASP A 949 53.36 -40.26 -3.00
C ASP A 949 53.12 -40.10 -1.50
N ARG A 950 54.20 -40.05 -0.70
CA ARG A 950 54.09 -39.83 0.74
C ARG A 950 53.50 -38.45 1.06
N ILE A 951 54.00 -37.41 0.38
CA ILE A 951 53.47 -36.05 0.54
C ILE A 951 52.00 -36.00 0.12
N GLN A 952 51.62 -36.61 -1.00
CA GLN A 952 50.22 -36.68 -1.46
C GLN A 952 49.32 -37.41 -0.45
N ALA A 953 49.77 -38.51 0.14
CA ALA A 953 49.02 -39.24 1.15
C ALA A 953 48.81 -38.38 2.41
N GLU A 954 49.86 -37.73 2.92
CA GLU A 954 49.76 -36.84 4.08
C GLU A 954 48.85 -35.63 3.81
N LEU A 955 48.94 -35.04 2.60
CA LEU A 955 48.05 -33.95 2.17
C LEU A 955 46.59 -34.39 2.06
N THR A 956 46.35 -35.61 1.57
CA THR A 956 44.98 -36.18 1.48
C THR A 956 44.40 -36.36 2.88
N ASP A 957 45.16 -36.93 3.81
CA ASP A 957 44.72 -37.11 5.20
C ASP A 957 44.44 -35.78 5.91
N ILE A 958 45.19 -34.72 5.59
CA ILE A 958 44.95 -33.38 6.13
C ILE A 958 43.69 -32.78 5.49
N GLU A 959 43.54 -32.86 4.17
CA GLU A 959 42.35 -32.36 3.48
C GLU A 959 41.08 -33.04 3.98
N GLU A 960 41.06 -34.36 4.12
CA GLU A 960 39.89 -35.11 4.63
C GLU A 960 39.56 -34.81 6.10
N ALA A 961 40.49 -34.22 6.87
CA ALA A 961 40.23 -33.72 8.22
C ALA A 961 39.73 -32.27 8.22
N LEU A 962 40.08 -31.48 7.19
CA LEU A 962 39.63 -30.10 7.02
C LEU A 962 38.25 -30.03 6.35
N ILE A 963 38.00 -30.83 5.32
CA ILE A 963 36.76 -30.87 4.51
C ILE A 963 36.34 -32.30 4.17
N GLN A 964 35.02 -32.56 4.15
CA GLN A 964 34.47 -33.85 3.74
C GLN A 964 34.44 -33.99 2.21
N THR A 965 35.43 -34.69 1.64
CA THR A 965 35.62 -34.82 0.19
C THR A 965 34.58 -35.70 -0.53
N LYS A 966 33.70 -36.38 0.21
CA LYS A 966 32.65 -37.25 -0.35
C LYS A 966 31.30 -36.56 -0.52
N ASN A 967 31.15 -35.34 -0.01
CA ASN A 967 29.88 -34.64 -0.11
C ASN A 967 29.73 -34.02 -1.51
N GLU A 968 28.61 -34.31 -2.15
CA GLU A 968 28.21 -33.72 -3.45
C GLU A 968 26.81 -33.06 -3.36
N SER A 969 26.08 -33.31 -2.27
CA SER A 969 24.70 -32.84 -2.05
C SER A 969 24.48 -32.32 -0.62
N PRO A 970 23.64 -31.29 -0.40
CA PRO A 970 23.36 -30.70 0.92
C PRO A 970 22.91 -31.67 2.03
N GLN A 971 22.45 -32.88 1.69
CA GLN A 971 22.01 -33.90 2.65
C GLN A 971 23.06 -35.02 2.87
N ASP A 972 24.13 -35.05 2.09
CA ASP A 972 25.24 -35.99 2.28
C ASP A 972 25.95 -35.89 3.63
N PRO A 973 26.04 -34.71 4.28
CA PRO A 973 26.57 -34.60 5.64
C PRO A 973 25.90 -35.50 6.68
N ILE A 974 24.69 -36.04 6.40
CA ILE A 974 24.03 -37.07 7.23
C ILE A 974 24.75 -38.42 7.14
N ASN A 975 25.28 -38.78 5.97
CA ASN A 975 25.97 -40.04 5.70
C ASN A 975 27.48 -39.94 5.90
N PHE A 976 28.07 -38.79 5.57
CA PHE A 976 29.50 -38.51 5.69
C PHE A 976 29.72 -37.38 6.69
N PRO A 977 30.28 -37.66 7.89
CA PRO A 977 30.36 -36.67 8.96
C PRO A 977 31.03 -35.37 8.51
N PRO A 978 30.44 -34.20 8.86
CA PRO A 978 31.03 -32.90 8.57
C PRO A 978 32.39 -32.74 9.28
N GLN A 979 33.34 -32.13 8.59
CA GLN A 979 34.72 -31.93 9.06
C GLN A 979 34.93 -30.50 9.60
N LEU A 980 36.18 -30.10 9.83
CA LEU A 980 36.49 -28.84 10.52
C LEU A 980 35.91 -27.61 9.83
N ASP A 981 35.88 -27.56 8.49
CA ASP A 981 35.23 -26.52 7.69
C ASP A 981 33.77 -26.30 8.12
N ASN A 982 32.98 -27.37 8.13
CA ASN A 982 31.57 -27.34 8.50
C ASN A 982 31.38 -27.05 9.99
N GLN A 983 32.28 -27.52 10.85
CA GLN A 983 32.21 -27.22 12.29
C GLN A 983 32.48 -25.74 12.58
N TRP A 984 33.44 -25.14 11.87
CA TRP A 984 33.69 -23.71 11.91
C TRP A 984 32.53 -22.91 11.31
N ALA A 985 31.98 -23.35 10.18
CA ALA A 985 30.81 -22.71 9.55
C ALA A 985 29.56 -22.77 10.44
N TYR A 986 29.35 -23.87 11.16
CA TYR A 986 28.26 -23.99 12.12
C TYR A 986 28.45 -23.07 13.34
N LEU A 987 29.68 -22.99 13.88
CA LEU A 987 30.00 -22.03 14.95
C LEU A 987 29.80 -20.59 14.46
N TYR A 988 30.20 -20.29 13.23
CA TYR A 988 30.01 -18.97 12.60
C TYR A 988 28.52 -18.61 12.54
N THR A 989 27.70 -19.52 12.01
CA THR A 989 26.24 -19.38 11.94
C THR A 989 25.64 -19.13 13.32
N HIS A 990 26.06 -19.92 14.31
CA HIS A 990 25.60 -19.77 15.68
C HIS A 990 25.94 -18.38 16.24
N VAL A 991 27.19 -17.94 16.14
CA VAL A 991 27.63 -16.62 16.63
C VAL A 991 26.91 -15.50 15.90
N LYS A 992 26.77 -15.60 14.57
CA LYS A 992 26.08 -14.61 13.73
C LYS A 992 24.61 -14.42 14.13
N SER A 993 23.90 -15.48 14.54
CA SER A 993 22.46 -15.44 14.82
C SER A 993 22.10 -15.11 16.29
N LEU A 994 23.07 -14.80 17.16
CA LEU A 994 22.79 -14.63 18.60
C LEU A 994 22.00 -13.36 18.94
N TYR A 995 22.27 -12.26 18.23
CA TYR A 995 21.89 -10.90 18.63
C TYR A 995 22.12 -10.65 20.14
N ALA A 996 23.25 -11.13 20.66
CA ALA A 996 23.57 -11.12 22.08
C ALA A 996 25.05 -11.45 22.27
N ARG A 997 25.53 -11.30 23.51
CA ARG A 997 26.89 -11.71 23.87
C ARG A 997 27.07 -13.23 23.68
N PRO A 998 28.16 -13.69 23.04
CA PRO A 998 28.48 -15.10 22.99
C PRO A 998 28.56 -15.74 24.38
N THR A 999 28.03 -16.95 24.50
CA THR A 999 28.03 -17.69 25.76
C THR A 999 29.41 -18.29 26.04
N GLU A 1000 29.69 -18.66 27.30
CA GLU A 1000 30.95 -19.33 27.67
C GLU A 1000 31.19 -20.59 26.81
N GLY A 1001 30.17 -21.42 26.60
CA GLY A 1001 30.26 -22.59 25.73
C GLY A 1001 30.56 -22.26 24.26
N THR A 1002 30.26 -21.04 23.80
CA THR A 1002 30.62 -20.58 22.45
C THR A 1002 32.13 -20.33 22.35
N TYR A 1003 32.73 -19.72 23.38
CA TYR A 1003 34.19 -19.53 23.46
C TYR A 1003 34.93 -20.85 23.68
N GLU A 1004 34.42 -21.75 24.53
CA GLU A 1004 34.99 -23.10 24.69
C GLU A 1004 34.98 -23.85 23.35
N ARG A 1005 33.90 -23.73 22.57
CA ARG A 1005 33.83 -24.36 21.24
C ARG A 1005 34.83 -23.75 20.26
N PHE A 1006 35.04 -22.44 20.31
CA PHE A 1006 36.08 -21.77 19.53
C PHE A 1006 37.46 -22.37 19.85
N ASP A 1007 37.83 -22.42 21.12
CA ASP A 1007 39.12 -22.97 21.57
C ASP A 1007 39.31 -24.46 21.19
N ASP A 1008 38.24 -25.25 21.26
CA ASP A 1008 38.21 -26.65 20.84
C ASP A 1008 38.52 -26.83 19.34
N LEU A 1009 37.93 -25.98 18.49
CA LEU A 1009 38.14 -26.02 17.05
C LEU A 1009 39.50 -25.46 16.67
N GLU A 1010 39.93 -24.42 17.37
CA GLU A 1010 41.25 -23.82 17.23
C GLU A 1010 42.35 -24.86 17.46
N ALA A 1011 42.29 -25.60 18.57
CA ALA A 1011 43.25 -26.65 18.89
C ALA A 1011 43.30 -27.77 17.82
N LYS A 1012 42.15 -28.15 17.26
CA LYS A 1012 42.06 -29.18 16.21
C LYS A 1012 42.61 -28.69 14.88
N THR A 1013 42.33 -27.44 14.53
CA THR A 1013 42.77 -26.80 13.28
C THR A 1013 44.28 -26.60 13.32
N GLU A 1014 44.81 -26.06 14.41
CA GLU A 1014 46.25 -25.86 14.60
C GLU A 1014 47.02 -27.19 14.54
N SER A 1015 46.45 -28.26 15.08
CA SER A 1015 47.04 -29.60 14.94
C SER A 1015 47.17 -30.04 13.48
N GLN A 1016 46.26 -29.64 12.59
CA GLN A 1016 46.40 -29.93 11.15
C GLN A 1016 47.41 -29.01 10.48
N PHE A 1017 47.47 -27.74 10.87
CA PHE A 1017 48.41 -26.77 10.30
C PHE A 1017 49.87 -27.10 10.67
N VAL A 1018 50.12 -27.58 11.89
CA VAL A 1018 51.44 -28.11 12.28
C VAL A 1018 51.84 -29.33 11.45
N ARG A 1019 50.88 -30.22 11.14
CA ARG A 1019 51.13 -31.36 10.22
C ARG A 1019 51.47 -30.84 8.81
N LEU A 1020 50.72 -29.87 8.32
CA LEU A 1020 50.95 -29.27 7.00
C LEU A 1020 52.32 -28.57 6.91
N GLN A 1021 52.76 -27.91 7.98
CA GLN A 1021 54.09 -27.30 8.02
C GLN A 1021 55.21 -28.34 7.86
N SER A 1022 55.04 -29.53 8.46
CA SER A 1022 56.00 -30.63 8.28
C SER A 1022 56.03 -31.11 6.81
N VAL A 1023 54.87 -31.12 6.15
CA VAL A 1023 54.77 -31.42 4.71
C VAL A 1023 55.48 -30.34 3.87
N PHE A 1024 55.41 -29.07 4.24
CA PHE A 1024 56.14 -28.01 3.53
C PHE A 1024 57.66 -28.13 3.65
N ASP A 1025 58.16 -28.60 4.79
CA ASP A 1025 59.60 -28.90 4.95
C ASP A 1025 60.02 -30.04 4.02
N ASP A 1026 59.19 -31.08 3.90
CA ASP A 1026 59.39 -32.19 2.98
C ASP A 1026 59.30 -31.76 1.51
N LEU A 1027 58.37 -30.87 1.17
CA LEU A 1027 58.22 -30.29 -0.16
C LEU A 1027 59.46 -29.47 -0.54
N THR A 1028 60.03 -28.73 0.42
CA THR A 1028 61.29 -27.98 0.23
C THR A 1028 62.45 -28.93 -0.08
N ALA A 1029 62.55 -30.04 0.65
CA ALA A 1029 63.54 -31.07 0.39
C ALA A 1029 63.35 -31.76 -0.97
N LEU A 1030 62.10 -31.97 -1.40
CA LEU A 1030 61.76 -32.50 -2.72
C LEU A 1030 62.14 -31.52 -3.84
N ASN A 1031 61.79 -30.24 -3.69
CA ASN A 1031 62.11 -29.19 -4.67
C ASN A 1031 63.62 -29.05 -4.90
N ALA A 1032 64.44 -29.14 -3.85
CA ALA A 1032 65.90 -29.15 -3.97
C ALA A 1032 66.45 -30.36 -4.74
N ARG A 1033 65.67 -31.45 -4.86
CA ARG A 1033 66.01 -32.62 -5.71
C ARG A 1033 65.53 -32.41 -7.14
N LEU A 1034 64.31 -31.92 -7.33
CA LEU A 1034 63.76 -31.61 -8.66
C LEU A 1034 64.66 -30.62 -9.42
N GLU A 1035 65.18 -29.60 -8.73
CA GLU A 1035 66.09 -28.62 -9.31
C GLU A 1035 67.39 -29.26 -9.86
N LYS A 1036 67.93 -30.29 -9.19
CA LYS A 1036 69.13 -31.00 -9.66
C LYS A 1036 68.89 -31.80 -10.93
N GLU A 1037 67.64 -32.20 -11.17
CA GLU A 1037 67.21 -32.94 -12.35
C GLU A 1037 66.63 -32.01 -13.44
N ALA A 1038 66.73 -30.68 -13.26
CA ALA A 1038 66.15 -29.66 -14.15
C ALA A 1038 64.62 -29.80 -14.35
N ILE A 1039 63.91 -30.29 -13.32
CA ILE A 1039 62.46 -30.45 -13.31
C ILE A 1039 61.85 -29.26 -12.55
N PRO A 1040 60.75 -28.64 -13.05
CA PRO A 1040 60.09 -27.52 -12.36
C PRO A 1040 59.70 -27.88 -10.92
N HIS A 1041 59.84 -26.90 -10.01
CA HIS A 1041 59.46 -27.05 -8.61
C HIS A 1041 57.94 -27.05 -8.42
N VAL A 1042 57.50 -27.64 -7.32
CA VAL A 1042 56.14 -27.51 -6.80
C VAL A 1042 56.06 -26.26 -5.92
N SER A 1043 55.16 -25.35 -6.25
CA SER A 1043 54.95 -24.11 -5.52
C SER A 1043 53.94 -24.32 -4.38
N SER A 1044 54.30 -23.84 -3.19
CA SER A 1044 53.42 -23.78 -2.02
C SER A 1044 52.60 -22.48 -1.93
N SER A 1045 52.84 -21.52 -2.83
CA SER A 1045 52.03 -20.31 -2.94
C SER A 1045 50.90 -20.53 -3.93
N LEU A 1046 49.68 -20.11 -3.57
CA LEU A 1046 48.60 -19.93 -4.52
C LEU A 1046 49.09 -18.99 -5.64
N ARG A 1047 49.10 -19.47 -6.89
CA ARG A 1047 49.09 -18.55 -8.03
C ARG A 1047 47.66 -18.02 -8.11
N HIS A 1048 47.48 -16.75 -7.78
CA HIS A 1048 46.26 -16.02 -8.10
C HIS A 1048 46.07 -15.94 -9.61
#